data_AF-A0AAW6QSW4-F1
#
_entry.id   AF-A0AAW6QSW4-F1
#
_cell.length_a   1.000
_cell.length_b   1.000
_cell.length_c   1.000
_cell.angle_alpha   90.00
_cell.angle_beta   90.00
_cell.angle_gamma   90.00
#
_symmetry.space_group_name_H-M   'P 1'
#
loop_
_entity.id
_entity.type
_entity.pdbx_description
1 polymer ?
#
loop_
_entity_poly.entity_id
_entity_poly.type
_entity_poly.pdbx_seq_one_letter_code
_entity_poly.pdbx_strand_id
1 'polypeptide(L)'
;MQLKDDVEQLKAELTQLTLQHLAQQSSLDRQLAEFSAKLDSLSLKLEQQNNGFIHTSSITEQSATESSPIAITTDTHAMASHAALQSETVSHPIESQAPATSPWQDDPWQRQTNPRSREQHDSPQATDFELIKQTRVELGVQATSQVEAQVEAFLSQGVAAIMTPFVAIKEQLKGFYQHYQAKGLGPVFLMTVAGIITLTLGFGYLLQYSINHWFSELGKALLGFGCANAIIAGGIFIRQKRQGMTDFGSGIVGLGLILNYLCAYFIGPYFEIIPNGASFILLLLITLAGYGLSMRLDAKVIAVIALIGGSTAPMMLLSQSYAPLLYIPYLLLIGTGALAQSRKLQWPLLLEMTALLHIACIEAFSYFVDLPLQHWHGEAVLAVLSLNALFYLYGLAGLIVNSSTTSLSHRVLALPIALLAFVIFELTQFTEFAGEIFIANALVCVGLYLKLNNRLAKSQSSLLLVFGGSFAAFAALYLVSHDFLGLVLLLEAILLLWIGLNEKLISVRAEAYVLLVMGLALNAYSLLSGLTLLELGGLSPVGALGFPLIALALSAGGLLFTINQLKTNESTLSTLEGQLCYLLKESLSGFYVATLLITAYLVSSDYYLAIVPLLSLLLLYLSSKDKLVVSEFAAWLLLLPLLFAVIEGVTLSGSMSFSAQPLMAKLARIELFAALLLGHYWYRRCYPESLFAQAAKQIQIGCYLLLPLLLLPKVIRSYWEFTAAFWLSSLFSLGLAYVVRHKALEIETKILTWLAVLTTASLCLIEIWQGLIALLIGMLVMGFVLIRYRTLPDRWRLLLTLQWQLSPYYFALPLAVLVYGLNRTDVVAWSMTALALSGYFALLLQRGANHTGQKTSLFGHIACEIQAAVRSSYSLAYGLCLGLALLPILLHFEISLRVDLNNALLILCEFTALALLATLILRHGVAIRLHRRFLPLQWLKWGWHGLLALSYLTWSYVFDNMIAAPLSAILLVVHGSVLMFISLKPQHADMIRLAAGLFTLATLKVLLLDMASFELVQKVIAFMLIGVILLSVSYFYQKARNRLQETNE
;
A
#
# COMPACT_ATOMS: atom_id res chain seq x y z
N MET A 1 14.02 -23.28 -64.89
CA MET A 1 12.56 -23.12 -64.69
C MET A 1 12.12 -23.59 -63.32
N GLN A 2 12.63 -24.72 -62.79
CA GLN A 2 12.31 -25.26 -61.44
C GLN A 2 12.35 -24.26 -60.27
N LEU A 3 13.36 -23.38 -60.19
CA LEU A 3 13.50 -22.45 -59.06
C LEU A 3 12.41 -21.37 -58.97
N LYS A 4 11.73 -21.09 -60.10
CA LYS A 4 10.58 -20.16 -60.12
C LYS A 4 9.32 -20.88 -59.64
N ASP A 5 9.16 -22.14 -60.05
CA ASP A 5 8.04 -23.00 -59.67
C ASP A 5 8.11 -23.33 -58.17
N ASP A 6 9.31 -23.57 -57.60
CA ASP A 6 9.52 -23.79 -56.17
C ASP A 6 9.18 -22.55 -55.31
N VAL A 7 9.49 -21.34 -55.82
CA VAL A 7 9.15 -20.08 -55.14
C VAL A 7 7.64 -19.79 -55.20
N GLU A 8 6.98 -20.13 -56.32
CA GLU A 8 5.52 -20.04 -56.42
C GLU A 8 4.83 -21.06 -55.51
N GLN A 9 5.39 -22.26 -55.37
CA GLN A 9 4.90 -23.29 -54.43
C GLN A 9 5.06 -22.86 -52.96
N LEU A 10 6.21 -22.32 -52.57
CA LEU A 10 6.44 -21.80 -51.20
C LEU A 10 5.56 -20.58 -50.88
N LYS A 11 5.29 -19.72 -51.86
CA LYS A 11 4.34 -18.61 -51.69
C LYS A 11 2.92 -19.12 -51.52
N ALA A 12 2.53 -20.16 -52.25
CA ALA A 12 1.22 -20.82 -52.11
C ALA A 12 1.08 -21.44 -50.70
N GLU A 13 2.11 -22.13 -50.21
CA GLU A 13 2.13 -22.69 -48.84
C GLU A 13 2.08 -21.59 -47.76
N LEU A 14 2.82 -20.48 -47.93
CA LEU A 14 2.76 -19.33 -47.02
C LEU A 14 1.35 -18.70 -47.01
N THR A 15 0.71 -18.55 -48.18
CA THR A 15 -0.67 -18.06 -48.25
C THR A 15 -1.65 -19.04 -47.62
N GLN A 16 -1.43 -20.34 -47.74
CA GLN A 16 -2.26 -21.36 -47.10
C GLN A 16 -2.08 -21.36 -45.58
N LEU A 17 -0.85 -21.20 -45.07
CA LEU A 17 -0.55 -21.08 -43.64
C LEU A 17 -1.09 -19.78 -43.04
N THR A 18 -0.99 -18.66 -43.76
CA THR A 18 -1.59 -17.39 -43.33
C THR A 18 -3.12 -17.45 -43.34
N LEU A 19 -3.72 -18.12 -44.33
CA LEU A 19 -5.16 -18.39 -44.34
C LEU A 19 -5.58 -19.35 -43.21
N GLN A 20 -4.78 -20.38 -42.90
CA GLN A 20 -5.02 -21.26 -41.74
C GLN A 20 -4.89 -20.51 -40.41
N HIS A 21 -3.91 -19.61 -40.28
CA HIS A 21 -3.73 -18.78 -39.09
C HIS A 21 -4.89 -17.78 -38.94
N LEU A 22 -5.33 -17.15 -40.03
CA LEU A 22 -6.52 -16.29 -40.04
C LEU A 22 -7.80 -17.08 -39.76
N ALA A 23 -7.91 -18.31 -40.25
CA ALA A 23 -9.02 -19.20 -39.92
C ALA A 23 -8.99 -19.61 -38.44
N GLN A 24 -7.82 -19.89 -37.87
CA GLN A 24 -7.65 -20.15 -36.43
C GLN A 24 -7.97 -18.92 -35.58
N GLN A 25 -7.53 -17.72 -35.98
CA GLN A 25 -7.93 -16.47 -35.33
C GLN A 25 -9.44 -16.26 -35.43
N SER A 26 -10.05 -16.48 -36.59
CA SER A 26 -11.51 -16.39 -36.74
C SER A 26 -12.24 -17.47 -35.90
N SER A 27 -11.63 -18.63 -35.69
CA SER A 27 -12.17 -19.68 -34.83
C SER A 27 -12.02 -19.33 -33.35
N LEU A 28 -10.92 -18.67 -32.97
CA LEU A 28 -10.68 -18.18 -31.62
C LEU A 28 -11.63 -17.00 -31.32
N ASP A 29 -11.81 -16.08 -32.25
CA ASP A 29 -12.76 -14.97 -32.17
C ASP A 29 -14.19 -15.49 -32.14
N ARG A 30 -14.50 -16.54 -32.91
CA ARG A 30 -15.79 -17.23 -32.84
C ARG A 30 -15.97 -17.97 -31.52
N GLN A 31 -14.93 -18.59 -30.97
CA GLN A 31 -14.96 -19.24 -29.66
C GLN A 31 -15.09 -18.21 -28.54
N LEU A 32 -14.41 -17.06 -28.63
CA LEU A 32 -14.52 -15.92 -27.72
C LEU A 32 -15.91 -15.28 -27.83
N ALA A 33 -16.46 -15.16 -29.04
CA ALA A 33 -17.82 -14.67 -29.26
C ALA A 33 -18.87 -15.69 -28.78
N GLU A 34 -18.64 -17.00 -28.93
CA GLU A 34 -19.50 -18.04 -28.36
C GLU A 34 -19.37 -18.09 -26.84
N PHE A 35 -18.18 -17.85 -26.29
CA PHE A 35 -17.94 -17.77 -24.85
C PHE A 35 -18.57 -16.51 -24.26
N SER A 36 -18.43 -15.37 -24.94
CA SER A 36 -19.13 -14.10 -24.64
C SER A 36 -20.63 -14.30 -24.72
N ALA A 37 -21.16 -14.88 -25.80
CA ALA A 37 -22.58 -15.16 -25.95
C ALA A 37 -23.10 -16.15 -24.89
N LYS A 38 -22.28 -17.11 -24.45
CA LYS A 38 -22.59 -17.97 -23.30
C LYS A 38 -22.62 -17.19 -22.00
N LEU A 39 -21.65 -16.30 -21.77
CA LEU A 39 -21.59 -15.38 -20.63
C LEU A 39 -22.80 -14.44 -20.62
N ASP A 40 -23.14 -13.88 -21.76
CA ASP A 40 -24.30 -13.01 -21.96
C ASP A 40 -25.58 -13.82 -21.75
N SER A 41 -25.68 -15.04 -22.27
CA SER A 41 -26.84 -15.92 -22.01
C SER A 41 -26.92 -16.35 -20.54
N LEU A 42 -25.80 -16.49 -19.83
CA LEU A 42 -25.74 -16.77 -18.40
C LEU A 42 -26.13 -15.52 -17.60
N SER A 43 -25.69 -14.34 -18.02
CA SER A 43 -26.06 -13.05 -17.44
C SER A 43 -27.55 -12.76 -17.67
N LEU A 44 -28.08 -13.11 -18.84
CA LEU A 44 -29.47 -12.93 -19.22
C LEU A 44 -30.34 -14.02 -18.57
N LYS A 45 -29.81 -15.24 -18.35
CA LYS A 45 -30.44 -16.24 -17.48
C LYS A 45 -30.43 -15.80 -16.01
N LEU A 46 -29.35 -15.18 -15.53
CA LEU A 46 -29.28 -14.57 -14.20
C LEU A 46 -30.29 -13.42 -14.08
N GLU A 47 -30.38 -12.54 -15.09
CA GLU A 47 -31.37 -11.46 -15.16
C GLU A 47 -32.79 -11.97 -15.36
N GLN A 48 -33.02 -13.08 -16.08
CA GLN A 48 -34.33 -13.73 -16.19
C GLN A 48 -34.67 -14.55 -14.94
N GLN A 49 -33.69 -15.02 -14.17
CA GLN A 49 -33.92 -15.52 -12.81
C GLN A 49 -34.27 -14.36 -11.87
N ASN A 50 -33.66 -13.19 -12.08
CA ASN A 50 -33.87 -11.97 -11.28
C ASN A 50 -35.19 -11.24 -11.63
N ASN A 51 -35.63 -11.29 -12.90
CA ASN A 51 -36.87 -10.67 -13.42
C ASN A 51 -38.01 -11.68 -13.64
N GLY A 52 -37.75 -12.97 -13.51
CA GLY A 52 -38.70 -14.08 -13.62
C GLY A 52 -39.41 -14.44 -12.32
N PHE A 53 -39.25 -13.65 -11.26
CA PHE A 53 -40.13 -13.67 -10.09
C PHE A 53 -40.69 -12.26 -9.85
N ILE A 54 -41.61 -11.86 -10.73
CA ILE A 54 -42.84 -11.04 -10.52
C ILE A 54 -43.19 -10.45 -11.90
N HIS A 55 -44.22 -10.84 -12.65
CA HIS A 55 -45.29 -11.80 -12.46
C HIS A 55 -46.00 -11.96 -13.83
N THR A 56 -46.32 -13.18 -14.25
CA THR A 56 -47.69 -13.45 -14.74
C THR A 56 -48.63 -13.12 -13.57
N SER A 57 -49.41 -12.05 -13.63
CA SER A 57 -50.63 -11.88 -14.43
C SER A 57 -50.59 -10.76 -15.49
N SER A 58 -50.44 -11.20 -16.74
CA SER A 58 -51.30 -10.95 -17.92
C SER A 58 -51.75 -9.52 -18.33
N ILE A 59 -51.28 -9.18 -19.54
CA ILE A 59 -52.02 -8.68 -20.73
C ILE A 59 -52.52 -7.23 -20.67
N THR A 60 -51.95 -6.33 -21.49
CA THR A 60 -52.55 -5.86 -22.77
C THR A 60 -51.57 -5.01 -23.61
N GLU A 61 -51.32 -5.51 -24.83
CA GLU A 61 -51.40 -4.85 -26.14
C GLU A 61 -50.93 -3.40 -26.44
N GLN A 62 -49.98 -3.37 -27.37
CA GLN A 62 -50.01 -2.72 -28.70
C GLN A 62 -49.92 -1.19 -28.88
N SER A 63 -48.87 -0.87 -29.66
CA SER A 63 -48.81 0.06 -30.81
C SER A 63 -48.74 1.57 -30.57
N ALA A 64 -47.63 2.19 -30.98
CA ALA A 64 -47.52 3.04 -32.17
C ALA A 64 -46.37 4.09 -32.09
N THR A 65 -45.59 4.13 -33.18
CA THR A 65 -44.97 5.30 -33.86
C THR A 65 -43.85 6.15 -33.23
N GLU A 66 -42.69 6.06 -33.92
CA GLU A 66 -41.89 7.15 -34.53
C GLU A 66 -40.74 7.88 -33.81
N SER A 67 -39.56 7.73 -34.45
CA SER A 67 -38.48 8.70 -34.73
C SER A 67 -37.29 8.86 -33.75
N SER A 68 -36.10 8.58 -34.32
CA SER A 68 -34.71 8.80 -33.87
C SER A 68 -34.22 10.27 -34.11
N PRO A 69 -32.92 10.69 -33.94
CA PRO A 69 -31.69 10.07 -33.38
C PRO A 69 -30.80 11.03 -32.49
N ILE A 70 -29.52 10.67 -32.25
CA ILE A 70 -28.29 11.47 -31.88
C ILE A 70 -27.89 11.33 -30.37
N ALA A 71 -26.79 10.73 -29.89
CA ALA A 71 -25.35 10.60 -30.22
C ALA A 71 -24.43 11.51 -29.35
N ILE A 72 -23.44 10.93 -28.61
CA ILE A 72 -22.05 11.47 -28.57
C ILE A 72 -21.45 12.02 -27.23
N THR A 73 -20.62 11.23 -26.51
CA THR A 73 -19.35 11.59 -25.80
C THR A 73 -19.46 12.27 -24.41
N THR A 74 -18.53 12.12 -23.47
CA THR A 74 -17.04 12.15 -23.52
C THR A 74 -16.42 11.48 -22.28
N ASP A 75 -15.16 11.10 -22.43
CA ASP A 75 -14.31 10.38 -21.48
C ASP A 75 -13.24 11.31 -20.85
N THR A 76 -12.56 10.77 -19.82
CA THR A 76 -11.13 10.98 -19.44
C THR A 76 -10.58 12.06 -18.46
N HIS A 77 -9.83 11.53 -17.46
CA HIS A 77 -8.41 11.76 -17.08
C HIS A 77 -7.97 12.33 -15.70
N ALA A 78 -7.15 11.50 -15.01
CA ALA A 78 -5.79 11.72 -14.44
C ALA A 78 -5.51 12.21 -12.98
N MET A 79 -4.98 11.24 -12.18
CA MET A 79 -3.70 11.14 -11.40
C MET A 79 -2.97 12.32 -10.65
N ALA A 80 -2.56 12.00 -9.39
CA ALA A 80 -1.17 11.97 -8.82
C ALA A 80 -0.68 12.95 -7.68
N SER A 81 -0.16 12.34 -6.59
CA SER A 81 1.14 12.59 -5.88
C SER A 81 1.37 13.88 -5.04
N HIS A 82 2.29 14.06 -4.07
CA HIS A 82 3.36 13.27 -3.39
C HIS A 82 3.89 14.05 -2.13
N ALA A 83 4.35 13.31 -1.11
CA ALA A 83 5.62 13.40 -0.33
C ALA A 83 6.12 14.65 0.46
N ALA A 84 6.79 14.32 1.58
CA ALA A 84 7.50 15.16 2.56
C ALA A 84 9.01 14.85 2.60
N LEU A 85 9.84 15.75 3.15
CA LEU A 85 11.25 15.50 3.53
C LEU A 85 11.74 16.43 4.67
N GLN A 86 11.98 15.82 5.84
CA GLN A 86 13.19 15.79 6.70
C GLN A 86 14.15 17.01 6.93
N SER A 87 14.39 17.29 8.23
CA SER A 87 15.65 17.08 9.00
C SER A 87 16.43 18.25 9.64
N GLU A 88 17.05 17.87 10.78
CA GLU A 88 18.17 18.45 11.56
C GLU A 88 17.88 19.59 12.57
N THR A 89 18.48 19.71 13.76
CA THR A 89 19.00 18.88 14.89
C THR A 89 19.73 19.87 15.84
N VAL A 90 20.02 19.45 17.09
CA VAL A 90 21.10 19.94 18.01
C VAL A 90 20.72 20.84 19.22
N SER A 91 20.40 20.15 20.33
CA SER A 91 20.97 20.15 21.70
C SER A 91 21.03 21.36 22.68
N HIS A 92 20.45 21.11 23.88
CA HIS A 92 20.96 21.29 25.27
C HIS A 92 20.95 22.70 25.96
N PRO A 93 20.91 22.80 27.32
CA PRO A 93 19.65 23.09 28.06
C PRO A 93 19.77 24.16 29.20
N ILE A 94 18.63 24.42 29.89
CA ILE A 94 18.44 25.07 31.22
C ILE A 94 18.77 26.59 31.30
N GLU A 95 17.77 27.44 31.57
CA GLU A 95 17.49 28.03 32.91
C GLU A 95 16.46 29.18 32.82
N SER A 96 15.76 29.38 33.94
CA SER A 96 14.62 30.28 34.19
C SER A 96 14.86 31.77 33.96
N GLN A 97 13.83 32.49 33.48
CA GLN A 97 13.46 33.84 33.94
C GLN A 97 12.11 34.28 33.34
N ALA A 98 11.16 34.63 34.22
CA ALA A 98 10.05 35.55 33.92
C ALA A 98 10.55 37.00 34.15
N PRO A 99 9.77 38.08 33.94
CA PRO A 99 8.45 38.23 33.28
C PRO A 99 8.39 39.40 32.26
N ALA A 100 7.34 39.46 31.43
CA ALA A 100 6.83 40.73 30.90
C ALA A 100 5.34 40.60 30.53
N THR A 101 4.55 41.49 31.12
CA THR A 101 3.09 41.61 31.09
C THR A 101 2.59 42.39 29.88
N SER A 102 1.37 42.08 29.40
CA SER A 102 0.39 43.03 28.81
C SER A 102 -0.93 42.32 28.40
N PRO A 103 -2.08 42.99 28.27
CA PRO A 103 -2.85 43.58 29.37
C PRO A 103 -4.38 43.45 29.14
N TRP A 104 -5.07 42.41 29.61
CA TRP A 104 -6.54 42.48 29.74
C TRP A 104 -7.01 41.50 30.81
N GLN A 105 -7.25 42.00 32.02
CA GLN A 105 -8.30 41.51 32.94
C GLN A 105 -8.28 42.35 34.23
N ASP A 106 -9.06 43.43 34.21
CA ASP A 106 -9.70 43.96 35.41
C ASP A 106 -11.02 43.21 35.59
N ASP A 107 -11.25 42.61 36.76
CA ASP A 107 -12.48 42.82 37.55
C ASP A 107 -12.44 42.06 38.90
N PRO A 108 -13.19 42.51 39.92
CA PRO A 108 -12.61 42.84 41.21
C PRO A 108 -13.34 42.09 42.34
N TRP A 109 -12.91 40.87 42.66
CA TRP A 109 -13.28 40.20 43.90
C TRP A 109 -12.15 39.29 44.40
N GLN A 110 -11.15 39.90 45.04
CA GLN A 110 -10.32 39.22 46.02
C GLN A 110 -10.53 39.87 47.39
N ARG A 111 -10.93 39.07 48.38
CA ARG A 111 -10.63 39.33 49.79
C ARG A 111 -9.94 38.10 50.38
N GLN A 112 -8.80 38.38 50.99
CA GLN A 112 -7.88 37.50 51.70
C GLN A 112 -8.51 36.89 52.96
N THR A 113 -8.07 35.69 53.35
CA THR A 113 -7.65 35.43 54.74
C THR A 113 -6.60 34.30 54.81
N ASN A 114 -5.55 34.59 55.56
CA ASN A 114 -4.39 33.78 55.97
C ASN A 114 -4.79 32.63 56.94
N PRO A 115 -4.09 31.50 57.02
CA PRO A 115 -4.21 30.56 58.13
C PRO A 115 -2.96 30.58 59.02
N ARG A 116 -3.13 30.79 60.34
CA ARG A 116 -2.21 30.30 61.40
C ARG A 116 -2.85 30.46 62.78
N SER A 117 -3.24 29.33 63.39
CA SER A 117 -2.84 28.89 64.74
C SER A 117 -3.74 27.76 65.28
N ARG A 118 -3.10 26.63 65.67
CA ARG A 118 -3.44 25.66 66.75
C ARG A 118 -4.75 24.85 66.66
N GLU A 119 -4.86 23.60 67.14
CA GLU A 119 -3.99 22.49 67.55
C GLU A 119 -4.97 21.32 67.88
N GLN A 120 -4.55 20.07 67.60
CA GLN A 120 -5.01 18.77 68.17
C GLN A 120 -6.48 18.33 67.93
N HIS A 121 -6.80 17.14 67.41
CA HIS A 121 -6.40 15.81 67.89
C HIS A 121 -6.42 14.70 66.80
N ASP A 122 -5.74 13.61 67.12
CA ASP A 122 -5.28 12.47 66.31
C ASP A 122 -6.34 11.53 65.73
N SER A 123 -5.99 10.93 64.56
CA SER A 123 -6.08 9.47 64.37
C SER A 123 -5.07 9.00 63.29
N PRO A 124 -4.30 7.91 63.51
CA PRO A 124 -3.17 7.53 62.66
C PRO A 124 -3.51 6.33 61.76
N GLN A 125 -4.01 6.54 60.54
CA GLN A 125 -4.17 5.44 59.55
C GLN A 125 -3.94 5.84 58.07
N ALA A 126 -3.58 7.08 57.76
CA ALA A 126 -3.56 7.55 56.36
C ALA A 126 -2.22 7.43 55.63
N THR A 127 -1.09 7.22 56.32
CA THR A 127 0.25 7.29 55.70
C THR A 127 0.70 6.01 55.01
N ASP A 128 0.22 4.83 55.43
CA ASP A 128 0.60 3.56 54.78
C ASP A 128 -0.18 3.34 53.47
N PHE A 129 -1.41 3.85 53.38
CA PHE A 129 -2.27 3.63 52.22
C PHE A 129 -1.82 4.44 50.99
N GLU A 130 -1.29 5.66 51.19
CA GLU A 130 -0.73 6.47 50.09
C GLU A 130 0.61 5.92 49.60
N LEU A 131 1.47 5.44 50.51
CA LEU A 131 2.76 4.83 50.15
C LEU A 131 2.54 3.49 49.41
N ILE A 132 1.58 2.66 49.86
CA ILE A 132 1.20 1.42 49.18
C ILE A 132 0.53 1.70 47.84
N LYS A 133 -0.27 2.77 47.71
CA LYS A 133 -0.92 3.15 46.45
C LYS A 133 0.09 3.68 45.44
N GLN A 134 1.07 4.48 45.85
CA GLN A 134 2.17 4.92 44.98
C GLN A 134 3.05 3.73 44.57
N THR A 135 3.42 2.86 45.50
CA THR A 135 4.22 1.66 45.19
C THR A 135 3.45 0.68 44.29
N ARG A 136 2.13 0.53 44.46
CA ARG A 136 1.26 -0.34 43.64
C ARG A 136 0.96 0.25 42.25
N VAL A 137 0.89 1.58 42.12
CA VAL A 137 0.80 2.26 40.82
C VAL A 137 2.13 2.18 40.08
N GLU A 138 3.26 2.37 40.75
CA GLU A 138 4.58 2.17 40.14
C GLU A 138 4.83 0.71 39.73
N LEU A 139 4.46 -0.27 40.59
CA LEU A 139 4.52 -1.70 40.25
C LEU A 139 3.54 -2.09 39.15
N GLY A 140 2.36 -1.49 39.09
CA GLY A 140 1.34 -1.74 38.08
C GLY A 140 1.69 -1.15 36.72
N VAL A 141 2.28 0.05 36.69
CA VAL A 141 2.84 0.68 35.50
C VAL A 141 4.10 -0.05 35.04
N GLN A 142 4.94 -0.54 35.95
CA GLN A 142 6.04 -1.43 35.60
C GLN A 142 5.56 -2.77 35.04
N ALA A 143 4.51 -3.37 35.60
CA ALA A 143 3.97 -4.65 35.10
C ALA A 143 3.26 -4.52 33.75
N THR A 144 2.49 -3.46 33.52
CA THR A 144 1.83 -3.20 32.22
C THR A 144 2.83 -2.79 31.15
N SER A 145 3.78 -1.90 31.46
CA SER A 145 4.89 -1.59 30.54
C SER A 145 5.79 -2.81 30.30
N GLN A 146 5.95 -3.72 31.27
CA GLN A 146 6.65 -4.99 31.07
C GLN A 146 5.87 -5.95 30.17
N VAL A 147 4.54 -6.06 30.28
CA VAL A 147 3.73 -6.95 29.43
C VAL A 147 3.63 -6.40 28.01
N GLU A 148 3.42 -5.10 27.84
CA GLU A 148 3.35 -4.44 26.53
C GLU A 148 4.73 -4.47 25.86
N ALA A 149 5.80 -4.16 26.61
CA ALA A 149 7.16 -4.37 26.13
C ALA A 149 7.48 -5.85 25.90
N GLN A 150 6.89 -6.81 26.62
CA GLN A 150 7.09 -8.24 26.37
C GLN A 150 6.38 -8.72 25.11
N VAL A 151 5.18 -8.22 24.81
CA VAL A 151 4.41 -8.59 23.60
C VAL A 151 5.00 -7.90 22.37
N GLU A 152 5.31 -6.60 22.46
CA GLU A 152 6.01 -5.88 21.41
C GLU A 152 7.41 -6.43 21.22
N ALA A 153 8.12 -6.81 22.30
CA ALA A 153 9.36 -7.57 22.20
C ALA A 153 9.11 -8.94 21.58
N PHE A 154 8.07 -9.70 21.92
CA PHE A 154 7.85 -11.03 21.35
C PHE A 154 7.54 -10.98 19.84
N LEU A 155 6.74 -10.00 19.40
CA LEU A 155 6.42 -9.77 17.98
C LEU A 155 7.61 -9.18 17.21
N SER A 156 8.25 -8.13 17.74
CA SER A 156 9.44 -7.56 17.13
C SER A 156 10.61 -8.54 17.15
N GLN A 157 10.74 -9.39 18.17
CA GLN A 157 11.73 -10.47 18.25
C GLN A 157 11.37 -11.64 17.35
N GLY A 158 10.09 -11.98 17.17
CA GLY A 158 9.63 -13.00 16.23
C GLY A 158 9.94 -12.59 14.79
N VAL A 159 9.56 -11.38 14.41
CA VAL A 159 9.90 -10.77 13.11
C VAL A 159 11.41 -10.59 12.99
N ALA A 160 12.09 -10.07 14.01
CA ALA A 160 13.53 -9.93 14.00
C ALA A 160 14.24 -11.27 13.92
N ALA A 161 13.70 -12.36 14.46
CA ALA A 161 14.30 -13.69 14.41
C ALA A 161 14.11 -14.37 13.05
N ILE A 162 12.96 -14.18 12.40
CA ILE A 162 12.78 -14.56 10.98
C ILE A 162 13.72 -13.73 10.09
N MET A 163 13.87 -12.44 10.40
CA MET A 163 14.78 -11.54 9.71
C MET A 163 16.24 -11.72 10.11
N THR A 164 16.56 -12.41 11.21
CA THR A 164 17.93 -12.52 11.75
C THR A 164 18.86 -13.23 10.79
N PRO A 165 18.47 -14.35 10.15
CA PRO A 165 19.25 -14.97 9.09
C PRO A 165 19.49 -14.02 7.91
N PHE A 166 18.46 -13.27 7.47
CA PHE A 166 18.58 -12.30 6.37
C PHE A 166 19.45 -11.10 6.74
N VAL A 167 19.34 -10.60 7.98
CA VAL A 167 20.17 -9.53 8.53
C VAL A 167 21.61 -9.98 8.65
N ALA A 168 21.87 -11.21 9.11
CA ALA A 168 23.21 -11.78 9.18
C ALA A 168 23.86 -11.93 7.79
N ILE A 169 23.10 -12.35 6.77
CA ILE A 169 23.56 -12.39 5.38
C ILE A 169 23.84 -10.97 4.87
N LYS A 170 22.92 -10.02 5.10
CA LYS A 170 23.06 -8.62 4.71
C LYS A 170 24.27 -7.97 5.37
N GLU A 171 24.52 -8.28 6.64
CA GLU A 171 25.63 -7.75 7.43
C GLU A 171 26.96 -8.34 6.97
N GLN A 172 27.00 -9.64 6.60
CA GLN A 172 28.17 -10.25 5.96
C GLN A 172 28.44 -9.65 4.57
N LEU A 173 27.43 -9.46 3.72
CA LEU A 173 27.57 -8.81 2.41
C LEU A 173 28.04 -7.36 2.54
N LYS A 174 27.47 -6.62 3.50
CA LYS A 174 27.85 -5.25 3.81
C LYS A 174 29.29 -5.18 4.33
N GLY A 175 29.68 -6.07 5.26
CA GLY A 175 31.04 -6.16 5.77
C GLY A 175 32.05 -6.49 4.68
N PHE A 176 31.69 -7.37 3.74
CA PHE A 176 32.52 -7.69 2.58
C PHE A 176 32.66 -6.50 1.62
N TYR A 177 31.57 -5.79 1.31
CA TYR A 177 31.62 -4.57 0.49
C TYR A 177 32.45 -3.46 1.17
N GLN A 178 32.24 -3.24 2.46
CA GLN A 178 32.96 -2.25 3.25
C GLN A 178 34.46 -2.56 3.35
N HIS A 179 34.85 -3.84 3.41
CA HIS A 179 36.24 -4.25 3.35
C HIS A 179 36.94 -3.80 2.04
N TYR A 180 36.24 -3.85 0.91
CA TYR A 180 36.74 -3.37 -0.37
C TYR A 180 36.63 -1.84 -0.53
N GLN A 181 35.58 -1.22 0.02
CA GLN A 181 35.38 0.24 0.01
C GLN A 181 36.43 0.98 0.84
N ALA A 182 36.80 0.45 2.01
CA ALA A 182 37.83 1.01 2.89
C ALA A 182 39.23 1.04 2.22
N LYS A 183 39.46 0.18 1.24
CA LYS A 183 40.68 0.14 0.41
C LYS A 183 40.58 1.02 -0.85
N GLY A 184 39.50 1.80 -1.02
CA GLY A 184 39.25 2.62 -2.22
C GLY A 184 38.79 1.84 -3.46
N LEU A 185 38.54 0.52 -3.33
CA LEU A 185 38.24 -0.41 -4.43
C LEU A 185 36.76 -0.81 -4.51
N GLY A 186 35.86 -0.08 -3.82
CA GLY A 186 34.41 -0.37 -3.80
C GLY A 186 33.75 -0.45 -5.19
N PRO A 187 34.03 0.49 -6.11
CA PRO A 187 33.57 0.38 -7.50
C PRO A 187 34.13 -0.84 -8.25
N VAL A 188 35.37 -1.27 -7.96
CA VAL A 188 36.01 -2.44 -8.61
C VAL A 188 35.34 -3.74 -8.17
N PHE A 189 34.98 -3.87 -6.88
CA PHE A 189 34.23 -5.02 -6.38
C PHE A 189 32.85 -5.17 -7.06
N LEU A 190 32.08 -4.08 -7.17
CA LEU A 190 30.79 -4.11 -7.86
C LEU A 190 30.95 -4.48 -9.34
N MET A 191 32.03 -4.02 -9.98
CA MET A 191 32.34 -4.42 -11.35
C MET A 191 32.78 -5.89 -11.47
N THR A 192 33.48 -6.47 -10.49
CA THR A 192 33.79 -7.92 -10.50
C THR A 192 32.56 -8.80 -10.29
N VAL A 193 31.60 -8.38 -9.45
CA VAL A 193 30.33 -9.08 -9.27
C VAL A 193 29.48 -8.99 -10.54
N ALA A 194 29.36 -7.78 -11.11
CA ALA A 194 28.71 -7.58 -12.41
C ALA A 194 29.37 -8.42 -13.52
N GLY A 195 30.71 -8.55 -13.48
CA GLY A 195 31.49 -9.39 -14.39
C GLY A 195 31.19 -10.89 -14.23
N ILE A 196 31.13 -11.42 -13.02
CA ILE A 196 30.77 -12.83 -12.75
C ILE A 196 29.35 -13.14 -13.25
N ILE A 197 28.39 -12.25 -12.99
CA ILE A 197 27.01 -12.40 -13.47
C ILE A 197 26.96 -12.37 -15.00
N THR A 198 27.58 -11.36 -15.61
CA THR A 198 27.62 -11.19 -17.07
C THR A 198 28.31 -12.37 -17.76
N LEU A 199 29.38 -12.91 -17.17
CA LEU A 199 30.11 -14.07 -17.71
C LEU A 199 29.32 -15.37 -17.52
N THR A 200 28.57 -15.52 -16.43
CA THR A 200 27.68 -16.68 -16.22
C THR A 200 26.54 -16.68 -17.26
N LEU A 201 25.93 -15.52 -17.52
CA LEU A 201 24.91 -15.37 -18.57
C LEU A 201 25.51 -15.59 -19.97
N GLY A 202 26.68 -15.00 -20.24
CA GLY A 202 27.41 -15.20 -21.49
C GLY A 202 27.77 -16.67 -21.73
N PHE A 203 28.22 -17.39 -20.69
CA PHE A 203 28.49 -18.82 -20.76
C PHE A 203 27.21 -19.64 -20.99
N GLY A 204 26.09 -19.28 -20.36
CA GLY A 204 24.80 -19.90 -20.61
C GLY A 204 24.35 -19.77 -22.06
N TYR A 205 24.39 -18.56 -22.62
CA TYR A 205 24.05 -18.34 -24.04
C TYR A 205 25.06 -18.99 -24.99
N LEU A 206 26.35 -19.00 -24.64
CA LEU A 206 27.37 -19.68 -25.42
C LEU A 206 27.15 -21.20 -25.42
N LEU A 207 26.78 -21.78 -24.28
CA LEU A 207 26.48 -23.20 -24.15
C LEU A 207 25.24 -23.55 -24.99
N GLN A 208 24.18 -22.74 -24.90
CA GLN A 208 22.98 -22.87 -25.74
C GLN A 208 23.33 -22.79 -27.24
N TYR A 209 24.15 -21.83 -27.65
CA TYR A 209 24.56 -21.67 -29.05
C TYR A 209 25.45 -22.81 -29.56
N SER A 210 26.45 -23.20 -28.76
CA SER A 210 27.39 -24.29 -29.06
C SER A 210 26.67 -25.63 -29.19
N ILE A 211 25.66 -25.88 -28.34
CA ILE A 211 24.82 -27.08 -28.40
C ILE A 211 24.02 -27.17 -29.70
N ASN A 212 23.70 -26.05 -30.33
CA ASN A 212 22.99 -26.10 -31.61
C ASN A 212 23.92 -26.20 -32.84
N HIS A 213 25.22 -25.86 -32.73
CA HIS A 213 26.04 -25.65 -33.93
C HIS A 213 27.42 -26.36 -34.00
N TRP A 214 28.10 -26.69 -32.89
CA TRP A 214 29.57 -26.92 -32.95
C TRP A 214 30.09 -28.36 -32.69
N PHE A 215 29.35 -29.26 -32.04
CA PHE A 215 29.83 -30.62 -31.64
C PHE A 215 28.66 -31.64 -31.51
N SER A 216 28.87 -32.86 -31.01
CA SER A 216 27.80 -33.80 -30.60
C SER A 216 27.25 -33.51 -29.19
N GLU A 217 26.00 -33.89 -28.89
CA GLU A 217 25.29 -33.60 -27.63
C GLU A 217 26.08 -34.04 -26.37
N LEU A 218 26.59 -35.28 -26.35
CA LEU A 218 27.43 -35.79 -25.26
C LEU A 218 28.83 -35.15 -25.19
N GLY A 219 29.45 -34.84 -26.34
CA GLY A 219 30.78 -34.22 -26.38
C GLY A 219 30.79 -32.81 -25.77
N LYS A 220 29.71 -32.06 -25.94
CA LYS A 220 29.55 -30.70 -25.40
C LYS A 220 29.27 -30.68 -23.92
N ALA A 221 28.42 -31.60 -23.46
CA ALA A 221 28.16 -31.84 -22.06
C ALA A 221 29.46 -32.08 -21.29
N LEU A 222 30.30 -32.98 -21.81
CA LEU A 222 31.59 -33.32 -21.24
C LEU A 222 32.60 -32.17 -21.33
N LEU A 223 32.61 -31.38 -22.40
CA LEU A 223 33.44 -30.18 -22.49
C LEU A 223 33.00 -29.07 -21.52
N GLY A 224 31.69 -28.87 -21.34
CA GLY A 224 31.12 -27.92 -20.38
C GLY A 224 31.48 -28.29 -18.94
N PHE A 225 31.26 -29.55 -18.56
CA PHE A 225 31.71 -30.07 -17.26
C PHE A 225 33.24 -30.04 -17.14
N GLY A 226 33.98 -30.33 -18.20
CA GLY A 226 35.44 -30.24 -18.22
C GLY A 226 35.93 -28.82 -17.93
N CYS A 227 35.34 -27.81 -18.58
CA CYS A 227 35.65 -26.40 -18.34
C CYS A 227 35.28 -25.96 -16.92
N ALA A 228 34.09 -26.32 -16.43
CA ALA A 228 33.65 -26.01 -15.09
C ALA A 228 34.58 -26.63 -14.02
N ASN A 229 34.96 -27.89 -14.17
CA ASN A 229 35.91 -28.55 -13.26
C ASN A 229 37.35 -28.01 -13.39
N ALA A 230 37.77 -27.57 -14.59
CA ALA A 230 39.05 -26.88 -14.77
C ALA A 230 39.08 -25.53 -14.04
N ILE A 231 37.96 -24.79 -14.04
CA ILE A 231 37.79 -23.55 -13.27
C ILE A 231 37.86 -23.83 -11.76
N ILE A 232 37.22 -24.91 -11.28
CA ILE A 232 37.35 -25.37 -9.88
C ILE A 232 38.80 -25.67 -9.53
N ALA A 233 39.50 -26.45 -10.35
CA ALA A 233 40.91 -26.79 -10.14
C ALA A 233 41.82 -25.54 -10.14
N GLY A 234 41.58 -24.61 -11.07
CA GLY A 234 42.27 -23.32 -11.14
C GLY A 234 42.04 -22.45 -9.89
N GLY A 235 40.80 -22.40 -9.41
CA GLY A 235 40.44 -21.70 -8.16
C GLY A 235 41.15 -22.30 -6.93
N ILE A 236 41.20 -23.63 -6.83
CA ILE A 236 41.93 -24.34 -5.77
C ILE A 236 43.44 -24.05 -5.85
N PHE A 237 44.02 -24.07 -7.05
CA PHE A 237 45.44 -23.79 -7.28
C PHE A 237 45.82 -22.36 -6.88
N ILE A 238 45.03 -21.36 -7.30
CA ILE A 238 45.26 -19.94 -6.94
C ILE A 238 45.19 -19.77 -5.42
N ARG A 239 44.20 -20.41 -4.79
CA ARG A 239 44.00 -20.38 -3.35
C ARG A 239 45.18 -20.96 -2.58
N GLN A 240 45.75 -22.09 -3.03
CA GLN A 240 46.89 -22.73 -2.39
C GLN A 240 48.21 -21.98 -2.62
N LYS A 241 48.39 -21.35 -3.79
CA LYS A 241 49.66 -20.73 -4.19
C LYS A 241 49.80 -19.25 -3.78
N ARG A 242 48.70 -18.54 -3.52
CA ARG A 242 48.70 -17.11 -3.14
C ARG A 242 47.86 -16.83 -1.90
N GLN A 243 48.53 -16.70 -0.74
CA GLN A 243 47.89 -16.48 0.56
C GLN A 243 47.06 -15.18 0.66
N GLY A 244 47.34 -14.16 -0.16
CA GLY A 244 46.57 -12.90 -0.18
C GLY A 244 45.28 -12.92 -1.03
N MET A 245 44.95 -14.04 -1.69
CA MET A 245 43.82 -14.14 -2.64
C MET A 245 42.87 -15.31 -2.31
N THR A 246 42.80 -15.72 -1.04
CA THR A 246 42.00 -16.88 -0.60
C THR A 246 40.51 -16.73 -0.87
N ASP A 247 39.97 -15.53 -0.71
CA ASP A 247 38.54 -15.24 -0.91
C ASP A 247 38.20 -15.21 -2.41
N PHE A 248 39.09 -14.63 -3.21
CA PHE A 248 38.98 -14.63 -4.66
C PHE A 248 39.05 -16.05 -5.24
N GLY A 249 40.00 -16.87 -4.76
CA GLY A 249 40.09 -18.29 -5.14
C GLY A 249 38.84 -19.09 -4.75
N SER A 250 38.25 -18.82 -3.59
CA SER A 250 36.99 -19.44 -3.15
C SER A 250 35.79 -19.00 -3.99
N GLY A 251 35.79 -17.74 -4.46
CA GLY A 251 34.80 -17.22 -5.41
C GLY A 251 34.88 -17.88 -6.80
N ILE A 252 36.10 -18.14 -7.30
CA ILE A 252 36.32 -18.87 -8.56
C ILE A 252 35.87 -20.33 -8.44
N VAL A 253 36.15 -20.99 -7.31
CA VAL A 253 35.63 -22.34 -7.04
C VAL A 253 34.10 -22.34 -7.00
N GLY A 254 33.50 -21.32 -6.39
CA GLY A 254 32.04 -21.10 -6.42
C GLY A 254 31.49 -20.92 -7.84
N LEU A 255 32.16 -20.13 -8.68
CA LEU A 255 31.80 -19.98 -10.10
C LEU A 255 31.83 -21.32 -10.84
N GLY A 256 32.89 -22.12 -10.67
CA GLY A 256 32.95 -23.45 -11.28
C GLY A 256 31.84 -24.40 -10.81
N LEU A 257 31.40 -24.29 -9.54
CA LEU A 257 30.25 -25.03 -9.02
C LEU A 257 28.93 -24.57 -9.65
N ILE A 258 28.72 -23.26 -9.82
CA ILE A 258 27.56 -22.69 -10.53
C ILE A 258 27.51 -23.20 -11.98
N LEU A 259 28.66 -23.22 -12.67
CA LEU A 259 28.73 -23.73 -14.03
C LEU A 259 28.43 -25.24 -14.12
N ASN A 260 28.79 -26.03 -13.11
CA ASN A 260 28.39 -27.45 -13.04
C ASN A 260 26.87 -27.62 -12.91
N TYR A 261 26.19 -26.81 -12.08
CA TYR A 261 24.72 -26.81 -12.01
C TYR A 261 24.09 -26.39 -13.34
N LEU A 262 24.65 -25.37 -13.98
CA LEU A 262 24.19 -24.91 -15.30
C LEU A 262 24.38 -25.97 -16.38
N CYS A 263 25.50 -26.70 -16.39
CA CYS A 263 25.70 -27.82 -17.30
C CYS A 263 24.68 -28.95 -17.05
N ALA A 264 24.41 -29.28 -15.78
CA ALA A 264 23.39 -30.27 -15.44
C ALA A 264 21.99 -29.85 -15.87
N TYR A 265 21.66 -28.55 -15.78
CA TYR A 265 20.41 -27.98 -16.30
C TYR A 265 20.28 -28.17 -17.82
N PHE A 266 21.34 -27.84 -18.57
CA PHE A 266 21.27 -27.96 -20.02
C PHE A 266 21.14 -29.43 -20.46
N ILE A 267 21.83 -30.36 -19.82
CA ILE A 267 21.82 -31.78 -20.21
C ILE A 267 20.53 -32.49 -19.80
N GLY A 268 19.98 -32.15 -18.64
CA GLY A 268 18.74 -32.74 -18.13
C GLY A 268 17.50 -31.96 -18.61
N PRO A 269 17.02 -30.97 -17.84
CA PRO A 269 15.77 -30.24 -18.13
C PRO A 269 15.64 -29.57 -19.51
N TYR A 270 16.74 -29.09 -20.10
CA TYR A 270 16.64 -28.27 -21.32
C TYR A 270 16.76 -29.07 -22.61
N PHE A 271 17.75 -29.97 -22.70
CA PHE A 271 17.98 -30.82 -23.88
C PHE A 271 17.52 -32.28 -23.69
N GLU A 272 17.08 -32.68 -22.50
CA GLU A 272 16.53 -34.02 -22.18
C GLU A 272 17.46 -35.20 -22.55
N ILE A 273 18.78 -34.98 -22.54
CA ILE A 273 19.79 -35.99 -22.90
C ILE A 273 19.81 -37.13 -21.86
N ILE A 274 19.53 -36.82 -20.59
CA ILE A 274 19.45 -37.79 -19.49
C ILE A 274 18.06 -37.78 -18.84
N PRO A 275 17.53 -38.93 -18.36
CA PRO A 275 16.24 -38.99 -17.71
C PRO A 275 16.16 -38.11 -16.44
N ASN A 276 14.96 -37.60 -16.11
CA ASN A 276 14.73 -36.72 -14.96
C ASN A 276 15.27 -37.31 -13.63
N GLY A 277 15.09 -38.61 -13.38
CA GLY A 277 15.65 -39.28 -12.20
C GLY A 277 17.18 -39.25 -12.15
N ALA A 278 17.86 -39.43 -13.30
CA ALA A 278 19.30 -39.31 -13.38
C ALA A 278 19.77 -37.85 -13.18
N SER A 279 18.99 -36.87 -13.65
CA SER A 279 19.22 -35.44 -13.41
C SER A 279 19.15 -35.08 -11.92
N PHE A 280 18.15 -35.58 -11.18
CA PHE A 280 18.05 -35.41 -9.73
C PHE A 280 19.27 -35.99 -9.01
N ILE A 281 19.71 -37.19 -9.39
CA ILE A 281 20.91 -37.83 -8.81
C ILE A 281 22.17 -37.03 -9.14
N LEU A 282 22.32 -36.55 -10.38
CA LEU A 282 23.47 -35.74 -10.80
C LEU A 282 23.55 -34.43 -10.00
N LEU A 283 22.42 -33.73 -9.84
CA LEU A 283 22.33 -32.50 -9.03
C LEU A 283 22.63 -32.77 -7.56
N LEU A 284 22.18 -33.91 -7.01
CA LEU A 284 22.53 -34.34 -5.66
C LEU A 284 24.05 -34.56 -5.52
N LEU A 285 24.67 -35.25 -6.48
CA LEU A 285 26.11 -35.52 -6.48
C LEU A 285 26.93 -34.23 -6.58
N ILE A 286 26.52 -33.27 -7.42
CA ILE A 286 27.17 -31.95 -7.52
C ILE A 286 27.09 -31.21 -6.17
N THR A 287 25.94 -31.28 -5.50
CA THR A 287 25.71 -30.65 -4.19
C THR A 287 26.56 -31.29 -3.10
N LEU A 288 26.61 -32.62 -3.04
CA LEU A 288 27.47 -33.37 -2.11
C LEU A 288 28.96 -33.09 -2.37
N ALA A 289 29.38 -32.99 -3.63
CA ALA A 289 30.73 -32.58 -3.99
C ALA A 289 31.03 -31.15 -3.53
N GLY A 290 30.08 -30.21 -3.69
CA GLY A 290 30.17 -28.84 -3.19
C GLY A 290 30.33 -28.78 -1.67
N TYR A 291 29.54 -29.54 -0.92
CA TYR A 291 29.72 -29.69 0.53
C TYR A 291 31.08 -30.30 0.89
N GLY A 292 31.51 -31.34 0.20
CA GLY A 292 32.83 -31.93 0.38
C GLY A 292 33.99 -30.96 0.10
N LEU A 293 33.90 -30.13 -0.94
CA LEU A 293 34.87 -29.09 -1.25
C LEU A 293 34.86 -27.99 -0.18
N SER A 294 33.68 -27.56 0.26
CA SER A 294 33.55 -26.58 1.34
C SER A 294 34.22 -27.07 2.63
N MET A 295 34.06 -28.35 2.97
CA MET A 295 34.74 -28.97 4.11
C MET A 295 36.26 -29.01 3.95
N ARG A 296 36.75 -29.40 2.77
CA ARG A 296 38.20 -29.48 2.53
C ARG A 296 38.88 -28.12 2.50
N LEU A 297 38.13 -27.09 2.10
CA LEU A 297 38.64 -25.73 1.94
C LEU A 297 38.29 -24.81 3.12
N ASP A 298 37.54 -25.26 4.13
CA ASP A 298 36.97 -24.40 5.19
C ASP A 298 36.29 -23.12 4.63
N ALA A 299 35.61 -23.25 3.49
CA ALA A 299 35.06 -22.13 2.74
C ALA A 299 33.54 -22.06 2.88
N LYS A 300 33.05 -21.12 3.71
CA LYS A 300 31.62 -20.88 3.96
C LYS A 300 30.86 -20.48 2.68
N VAL A 301 31.49 -19.69 1.82
CA VAL A 301 30.90 -19.22 0.55
C VAL A 301 30.52 -20.41 -0.36
N ILE A 302 31.36 -21.44 -0.42
CA ILE A 302 31.11 -22.65 -1.23
C ILE A 302 29.93 -23.45 -0.65
N ALA A 303 29.81 -23.53 0.69
CA ALA A 303 28.68 -24.20 1.33
C ALA A 303 27.34 -23.55 0.97
N VAL A 304 27.31 -22.21 0.97
CA VAL A 304 26.10 -21.44 0.63
C VAL A 304 25.74 -21.60 -0.85
N ILE A 305 26.72 -21.57 -1.75
CA ILE A 305 26.47 -21.78 -3.19
C ILE A 305 25.98 -23.20 -3.46
N ALA A 306 26.57 -24.21 -2.80
CA ALA A 306 26.12 -25.60 -2.91
C ALA A 306 24.69 -25.78 -2.37
N LEU A 307 24.37 -25.14 -1.25
CA LEU A 307 23.02 -25.16 -0.66
C LEU A 307 21.99 -24.51 -1.59
N ILE A 308 22.25 -23.27 -2.04
CA ILE A 308 21.32 -22.54 -2.91
C ILE A 308 21.15 -23.29 -4.23
N GLY A 309 22.25 -23.66 -4.89
CA GLY A 309 22.20 -24.39 -6.16
C GLY A 309 21.56 -25.76 -6.01
N GLY A 310 21.89 -26.52 -4.97
CA GLY A 310 21.34 -27.84 -4.70
C GLY A 310 19.84 -27.81 -4.44
N SER A 311 19.34 -26.88 -3.63
CA SER A 311 17.91 -26.81 -3.35
C SER A 311 17.11 -26.21 -4.52
N THR A 312 17.66 -25.25 -5.27
CA THR A 312 16.90 -24.53 -6.33
C THR A 312 17.01 -25.15 -7.72
N ALA A 313 18.15 -25.68 -8.13
CA ALA A 313 18.34 -26.22 -9.49
C ALA A 313 17.35 -27.34 -9.86
N PRO A 314 16.98 -28.28 -8.96
CA PRO A 314 16.00 -29.31 -9.29
C PRO A 314 14.57 -28.79 -9.44
N MET A 315 14.25 -27.57 -9.00
CA MET A 315 12.93 -26.99 -9.26
C MET A 315 12.63 -26.86 -10.75
N MET A 316 13.66 -26.71 -11.57
CA MET A 316 13.53 -26.64 -13.02
C MET A 316 13.04 -27.96 -13.64
N LEU A 317 13.21 -29.10 -12.94
CA LEU A 317 12.72 -30.42 -13.35
C LEU A 317 11.21 -30.61 -13.05
N LEU A 318 10.60 -29.72 -12.26
CA LEU A 318 9.21 -29.89 -11.79
C LEU A 318 8.17 -29.73 -12.89
N SER A 319 8.43 -28.83 -13.85
CA SER A 319 7.49 -28.51 -14.93
C SER A 319 7.31 -29.61 -15.99
N GLN A 320 8.21 -30.60 -16.05
CA GLN A 320 8.25 -31.60 -17.11
C GLN A 320 8.20 -33.07 -16.62
N SER A 321 8.00 -33.31 -15.33
CA SER A 321 8.09 -34.66 -14.74
C SER A 321 6.76 -35.18 -14.21
N TYR A 322 6.52 -36.49 -14.37
CA TYR A 322 5.39 -37.22 -13.76
C TYR A 322 5.59 -37.52 -12.26
N ALA A 323 6.78 -37.30 -11.70
CA ALA A 323 7.10 -37.54 -10.28
C ALA A 323 7.63 -36.28 -9.55
N PRO A 324 6.91 -35.14 -9.55
CA PRO A 324 7.32 -33.93 -8.85
C PRO A 324 7.44 -34.15 -7.33
N LEU A 325 6.71 -35.14 -6.79
CA LEU A 325 6.69 -35.47 -5.36
C LEU A 325 8.04 -35.96 -4.81
N LEU A 326 9.00 -36.35 -5.65
CA LEU A 326 10.36 -36.71 -5.23
C LEU A 326 11.21 -35.51 -4.79
N TYR A 327 10.75 -34.28 -5.03
CA TYR A 327 11.47 -33.06 -4.65
C TYR A 327 11.52 -32.83 -3.13
N ILE A 328 10.44 -33.10 -2.40
CA ILE A 328 10.41 -32.94 -0.93
C ILE A 328 11.37 -33.92 -0.22
N PRO A 329 11.40 -35.24 -0.52
CA PRO A 329 12.41 -36.13 0.05
C PRO A 329 13.83 -35.77 -0.40
N TYR A 330 14.02 -35.21 -1.59
CA TYR A 330 15.31 -34.67 -2.03
C TYR A 330 15.79 -33.50 -1.15
N LEU A 331 14.90 -32.55 -0.82
CA LEU A 331 15.20 -31.47 0.12
C LEU A 331 15.52 -32.01 1.50
N LEU A 332 14.85 -33.06 1.98
CA LEU A 332 15.21 -33.70 3.24
C LEU A 332 16.66 -34.21 3.23
N LEU A 333 17.10 -34.86 2.14
CA LEU A 333 18.48 -35.31 2.00
C LEU A 333 19.48 -34.15 2.04
N ILE A 334 19.24 -33.06 1.30
CA ILE A 334 20.08 -31.86 1.36
C ILE A 334 20.10 -31.28 2.78
N GLY A 335 18.96 -31.23 3.45
CA GLY A 335 18.81 -30.75 4.81
C GLY A 335 19.67 -31.53 5.81
N THR A 336 19.70 -32.86 5.69
CA THR A 336 20.58 -33.70 6.52
C THR A 336 22.07 -33.46 6.25
N GLY A 337 22.44 -33.24 4.98
CA GLY A 337 23.79 -32.85 4.58
C GLY A 337 24.21 -31.50 5.16
N ALA A 338 23.32 -30.51 5.10
CA ALA A 338 23.52 -29.18 5.68
C ALA A 338 23.63 -29.21 7.21
N LEU A 339 22.87 -30.08 7.89
CA LEU A 339 22.99 -30.29 9.34
C LEU A 339 24.36 -30.90 9.71
N ALA A 340 24.79 -31.92 8.96
CA ALA A 340 26.13 -32.50 9.15
C ALA A 340 27.23 -31.46 8.91
N GLN A 341 27.06 -30.61 7.89
CA GLN A 341 27.99 -29.54 7.53
C GLN A 341 28.04 -28.43 8.58
N SER A 342 26.88 -27.99 9.07
CA SER A 342 26.74 -26.95 10.10
C SER A 342 27.51 -27.33 11.37
N ARG A 343 27.45 -28.60 11.77
CA ARG A 343 28.22 -29.11 12.92
C ARG A 343 29.72 -29.11 12.67
N LYS A 344 30.17 -29.55 11.48
CA LYS A 344 31.59 -29.66 11.17
C LYS A 344 32.26 -28.29 10.96
N LEU A 345 31.57 -27.33 10.36
CA LEU A 345 32.04 -25.94 10.21
C LEU A 345 31.82 -25.08 11.46
N GLN A 346 31.23 -25.63 12.53
CA GLN A 346 30.80 -24.89 13.74
C GLN A 346 29.99 -23.63 13.40
N TRP A 347 29.08 -23.74 12.42
CA TRP A 347 28.35 -22.60 11.88
C TRP A 347 26.83 -22.84 11.92
N PRO A 348 26.18 -22.63 13.10
CA PRO A 348 24.75 -22.90 13.28
C PRO A 348 23.86 -22.10 12.33
N LEU A 349 24.30 -20.91 11.90
CA LEU A 349 23.60 -20.07 10.93
C LEU A 349 23.33 -20.78 9.59
N LEU A 350 24.17 -21.75 9.19
CA LEU A 350 23.94 -22.53 7.97
C LEU A 350 22.64 -23.33 8.04
N LEU A 351 22.28 -23.85 9.23
CA LEU A 351 21.06 -24.62 9.43
C LEU A 351 19.81 -23.73 9.35
N GLU A 352 19.89 -22.53 9.91
CA GLU A 352 18.82 -21.53 9.83
C GLU A 352 18.58 -21.08 8.38
N MET A 353 19.66 -20.81 7.64
CA MET A 353 19.58 -20.48 6.21
C MET A 353 18.99 -21.63 5.38
N THR A 354 19.33 -22.87 5.71
CA THR A 354 18.79 -24.07 5.04
C THR A 354 17.29 -24.22 5.29
N ALA A 355 16.86 -24.05 6.54
CA ALA A 355 15.45 -24.15 6.90
C ALA A 355 14.60 -23.08 6.17
N LEU A 356 15.05 -21.82 6.17
CA LEU A 356 14.37 -20.73 5.44
C LEU A 356 14.32 -20.98 3.93
N LEU A 357 15.43 -21.43 3.34
CA LEU A 357 15.47 -21.74 1.92
C LEU A 357 14.51 -22.89 1.58
N HIS A 358 14.46 -23.94 2.40
CA HIS A 358 13.58 -25.08 2.14
C HIS A 358 12.09 -24.72 2.31
N ILE A 359 11.75 -23.84 3.25
CA ILE A 359 10.40 -23.26 3.36
C ILE A 359 10.03 -22.59 2.03
N ALA A 360 10.86 -21.67 1.55
CA ALA A 360 10.62 -20.97 0.29
C ALA A 360 10.55 -21.92 -0.92
N CYS A 361 11.40 -22.96 -0.94
CA CYS A 361 11.39 -23.99 -1.98
C CYS A 361 10.11 -24.84 -1.98
N ILE A 362 9.55 -25.18 -0.82
CA ILE A 362 8.32 -25.97 -0.69
C ILE A 362 7.10 -25.12 -1.04
N GLU A 363 7.06 -23.87 -0.58
CA GLU A 363 6.03 -22.92 -0.97
C GLU A 363 6.04 -22.69 -2.49
N ALA A 364 7.23 -22.48 -3.08
CA ALA A 364 7.36 -22.38 -4.52
C ALA A 364 6.94 -23.68 -5.24
N PHE A 365 7.24 -24.85 -4.67
CA PHE A 365 6.80 -26.15 -5.19
C PHE A 365 5.28 -26.31 -5.20
N SER A 366 4.57 -25.74 -4.21
CA SER A 366 3.10 -25.80 -4.15
C SER A 366 2.40 -25.15 -5.36
N TYR A 367 3.06 -24.22 -6.06
CA TYR A 367 2.55 -23.62 -7.30
C TYR A 367 2.68 -24.53 -8.53
N PHE A 368 3.53 -25.55 -8.47
CA PHE A 368 3.79 -26.46 -9.60
C PHE A 368 3.03 -27.80 -9.49
N VAL A 369 2.24 -28.01 -8.43
CA VAL A 369 1.50 -29.24 -8.17
C VAL A 369 0.07 -28.93 -7.76
N ASP A 370 -0.89 -29.67 -8.29
CA ASP A 370 -2.29 -29.55 -7.89
C ASP A 370 -2.49 -30.11 -6.47
N LEU A 371 -2.89 -29.23 -5.55
CA LEU A 371 -3.18 -29.54 -4.14
C LEU A 371 -4.69 -29.33 -3.85
N PRO A 372 -5.31 -30.12 -2.95
CA PRO A 372 -4.74 -31.22 -2.17
C PRO A 372 -4.46 -32.47 -3.03
N LEU A 373 -3.55 -33.32 -2.56
CA LEU A 373 -3.16 -34.53 -3.29
C LEU A 373 -4.34 -35.51 -3.40
N GLN A 374 -4.90 -35.65 -4.59
CA GLN A 374 -6.07 -36.51 -4.85
C GLN A 374 -5.75 -38.01 -4.81
N HIS A 375 -4.51 -38.40 -5.15
CA HIS A 375 -4.10 -39.81 -5.28
C HIS A 375 -2.99 -40.18 -4.29
N TRP A 376 -3.32 -41.01 -3.30
CA TRP A 376 -2.40 -41.49 -2.26
C TRP A 376 -1.51 -42.65 -2.74
N HIS A 377 -0.58 -42.38 -3.65
CA HIS A 377 0.49 -43.31 -4.03
C HIS A 377 1.67 -43.28 -3.03
N GLY A 378 2.60 -44.25 -3.14
CA GLY A 378 3.78 -44.32 -2.28
C GLY A 378 4.63 -43.04 -2.28
N GLU A 379 4.68 -42.30 -3.40
CA GLU A 379 5.38 -41.02 -3.51
C GLU A 379 4.70 -39.89 -2.74
N ALA A 380 3.36 -39.85 -2.72
CA ALA A 380 2.58 -38.88 -1.95
C ALA A 380 2.75 -39.08 -0.45
N VAL A 381 2.69 -40.34 0.00
CA VAL A 381 2.98 -40.69 1.39
C VAL A 381 4.40 -40.30 1.77
N LEU A 382 5.38 -40.59 0.90
CA LEU A 382 6.78 -40.22 1.12
C LEU A 382 6.97 -38.69 1.20
N ALA A 383 6.27 -37.92 0.37
CA ALA A 383 6.33 -36.46 0.36
C ALA A 383 5.76 -35.86 1.66
N VAL A 384 4.56 -36.29 2.07
CA VAL A 384 3.91 -35.84 3.32
C VAL A 384 4.73 -36.26 4.55
N LEU A 385 5.28 -37.47 4.54
CA LEU A 385 6.19 -37.94 5.60
C LEU A 385 7.47 -37.10 5.64
N SER A 386 8.03 -36.76 4.49
CA SER A 386 9.24 -35.93 4.39
C SER A 386 9.00 -34.50 4.86
N LEU A 387 7.82 -33.93 4.58
CA LEU A 387 7.40 -32.62 5.08
C LEU A 387 7.36 -32.61 6.62
N ASN A 388 6.76 -33.64 7.22
CA ASN A 388 6.79 -33.83 8.68
C ASN A 388 8.22 -34.06 9.20
N ALA A 389 9.04 -34.84 8.49
CA ALA A 389 10.42 -35.10 8.88
C ALA A 389 11.28 -33.82 8.88
N LEU A 390 11.02 -32.86 7.99
CA LEU A 390 11.71 -31.56 7.96
C LEU A 390 11.41 -30.73 9.23
N PHE A 391 10.17 -30.76 9.74
CA PHE A 391 9.83 -30.17 11.04
C PHE A 391 10.71 -30.72 12.15
N TYR A 392 10.82 -32.04 12.24
CA TYR A 392 11.61 -32.69 13.28
C TYR A 392 13.11 -32.46 13.08
N LEU A 393 13.58 -32.44 11.82
CA LEU A 393 14.98 -32.19 11.47
C LEU A 393 15.43 -30.78 11.88
N TYR A 394 14.64 -29.74 11.59
CA TYR A 394 15.04 -28.37 11.88
C TYR A 394 14.58 -27.88 13.25
N GLY A 395 13.35 -28.22 13.66
CA GLY A 395 12.73 -27.80 14.91
C GLY A 395 13.30 -28.49 16.14
N LEU A 396 13.46 -29.82 16.12
CA LEU A 396 13.99 -30.57 17.27
C LEU A 396 15.50 -30.69 17.29
N ALA A 397 16.17 -30.85 16.13
CA ALA A 397 17.62 -30.93 16.14
C ALA A 397 18.27 -29.61 16.59
N GLY A 398 17.67 -28.45 16.28
CA GLY A 398 18.11 -27.15 16.80
C GLY A 398 18.04 -27.06 18.34
N LEU A 399 16.97 -27.59 18.94
CA LEU A 399 16.80 -27.62 20.39
C LEU A 399 17.79 -28.58 21.09
N ILE A 400 18.08 -29.72 20.47
CA ILE A 400 18.97 -30.76 21.04
C ILE A 400 20.45 -30.39 20.86
N VAL A 401 20.84 -29.84 19.71
CA VAL A 401 22.24 -29.52 19.36
C VAL A 401 22.78 -28.32 20.14
N ASN A 402 21.91 -27.37 20.51
CA ASN A 402 22.32 -26.14 21.22
C ASN A 402 22.19 -26.26 22.76
N SER A 403 22.16 -27.49 23.28
CA SER A 403 21.95 -27.81 24.71
C SER A 403 23.09 -27.41 25.66
N SER A 404 24.20 -26.86 25.14
CA SER A 404 25.36 -26.45 25.94
C SER A 404 25.31 -24.99 26.43
N THR A 405 24.39 -24.17 25.93
CA THR A 405 24.20 -22.78 26.41
C THR A 405 23.01 -22.72 27.37
N THR A 406 23.27 -22.33 28.62
CA THR A 406 22.30 -22.31 29.74
C THR A 406 21.19 -21.27 29.60
N SER A 407 21.23 -20.38 28.60
CA SER A 407 20.20 -19.38 28.32
C SER A 407 19.52 -19.63 26.97
N LEU A 408 18.20 -19.78 26.96
CA LEU A 408 17.38 -19.74 25.75
C LEU A 408 17.47 -18.34 25.13
N SER A 409 18.39 -18.15 24.19
CA SER A 409 18.40 -16.94 23.37
C SER A 409 17.14 -16.90 22.51
N HIS A 410 16.50 -15.73 22.38
CA HIS A 410 15.29 -15.52 21.54
C HIS A 410 15.45 -16.07 20.11
N ARG A 411 16.69 -16.14 19.61
CA ARG A 411 17.03 -16.70 18.29
C ARG A 411 16.79 -18.23 18.18
N VAL A 412 16.99 -18.98 19.26
CA VAL A 412 16.87 -20.45 19.28
C VAL A 412 15.41 -20.91 19.35
N LEU A 413 14.51 -20.06 19.87
CA LEU A 413 13.09 -20.37 20.04
C LEU A 413 12.25 -20.05 18.78
N ALA A 414 12.65 -19.05 18.00
CA ALA A 414 11.87 -18.58 16.88
C ALA A 414 11.78 -19.58 15.70
N LEU A 415 12.87 -20.31 15.43
CA LEU A 415 12.91 -21.25 14.30
C LEU A 415 11.93 -22.43 14.50
N PRO A 416 11.88 -23.13 15.65
CA PRO A 416 10.90 -24.18 15.90
C PRO A 416 9.44 -23.70 15.81
N ILE A 417 9.15 -22.48 16.27
CA ILE A 417 7.80 -21.91 16.22
C ILE A 417 7.40 -21.59 14.77
N ALA A 418 8.30 -20.99 13.98
CA ALA A 418 8.06 -20.72 12.57
C ALA A 418 7.83 -22.03 11.78
N LEU A 419 8.60 -23.06 12.08
CA LEU A 419 8.44 -24.38 11.46
C LEU A 419 7.15 -25.10 11.88
N LEU A 420 6.68 -24.91 13.12
CA LEU A 420 5.39 -25.43 13.56
C LEU A 420 4.26 -24.82 12.74
N ALA A 421 4.24 -23.49 12.63
CA ALA A 421 3.24 -22.78 11.84
C ALA A 421 3.28 -23.20 10.36
N PHE A 422 4.48 -23.30 9.79
CA PHE A 422 4.70 -23.79 8.43
C PHE A 422 4.13 -25.19 8.20
N VAL A 423 4.38 -26.14 9.11
CA VAL A 423 3.91 -27.52 8.96
C VAL A 423 2.41 -27.64 9.12
N ILE A 424 1.80 -26.87 10.02
CA ILE A 424 0.34 -26.82 10.14
C ILE A 424 -0.26 -26.30 8.84
N PHE A 425 0.26 -25.19 8.31
CA PHE A 425 -0.23 -24.61 7.06
C PHE A 425 -0.08 -25.56 5.87
N GLU A 426 1.13 -26.05 5.61
CA GLU A 426 1.40 -26.92 4.47
C GLU A 426 0.61 -28.23 4.54
N LEU A 427 0.45 -28.84 5.72
CA LEU A 427 -0.35 -30.07 5.83
C LEU A 427 -1.83 -29.85 5.49
N THR A 428 -2.42 -28.70 5.85
CA THR A 428 -3.80 -28.39 5.44
C THR A 428 -3.95 -28.22 3.93
N GLN A 429 -2.90 -27.77 3.24
CA GLN A 429 -2.92 -27.64 1.78
C GLN A 429 -2.67 -28.99 1.10
N PHE A 430 -1.75 -29.79 1.62
CA PHE A 430 -1.30 -31.03 0.97
C PHE A 430 -2.29 -32.19 1.08
N THR A 431 -3.11 -32.24 2.13
CA THR A 431 -3.91 -33.43 2.46
C THR A 431 -5.22 -33.10 3.16
N GLU A 432 -6.32 -33.70 2.69
CA GLU A 432 -7.62 -33.64 3.36
C GLU A 432 -7.61 -34.33 4.74
N PHE A 433 -6.71 -35.29 4.96
CA PHE A 433 -6.52 -35.97 6.25
C PHE A 433 -5.66 -35.18 7.26
N ALA A 434 -5.48 -33.87 7.06
CA ALA A 434 -4.64 -33.04 7.93
C ALA A 434 -5.01 -33.15 9.42
N GLY A 435 -6.31 -33.21 9.75
CA GLY A 435 -6.78 -33.38 11.13
C GLY A 435 -6.27 -34.65 11.81
N GLU A 436 -6.23 -35.78 11.08
CA GLU A 436 -5.71 -37.05 11.60
C GLU A 436 -4.19 -37.00 11.82
N ILE A 437 -3.48 -36.34 10.91
CA ILE A 437 -2.03 -36.15 10.99
C ILE A 437 -1.67 -35.21 12.14
N PHE A 438 -2.49 -34.20 12.43
CA PHE A 438 -2.32 -33.33 13.61
C PHE A 438 -2.46 -34.13 14.90
N ILE A 439 -3.43 -35.05 15.00
CA ILE A 439 -3.52 -35.95 16.16
C ILE A 439 -2.25 -36.80 16.29
N ALA A 440 -1.76 -37.37 15.20
CA ALA A 440 -0.53 -38.16 15.21
C ALA A 440 0.68 -37.34 15.67
N ASN A 441 0.85 -36.10 15.17
CA ASN A 441 1.92 -35.19 15.58
C ASN A 441 1.78 -34.74 17.04
N ALA A 442 0.56 -34.53 17.54
CA ALA A 442 0.30 -34.25 18.95
C ALA A 442 0.77 -35.41 19.84
N LEU A 443 0.43 -36.65 19.48
CA LEU A 443 0.87 -37.85 20.19
C LEU A 443 2.39 -38.03 20.14
N VAL A 444 3.05 -37.76 19.01
CA VAL A 444 4.51 -37.82 18.88
C VAL A 444 5.18 -36.78 19.79
N CYS A 445 4.68 -35.54 19.82
CA CYS A 445 5.23 -34.48 20.68
C CYS A 445 5.04 -34.80 22.18
N VAL A 446 3.88 -35.31 22.57
CA VAL A 446 3.60 -35.76 23.95
C VAL A 446 4.49 -36.96 24.32
N GLY A 447 4.67 -37.92 23.41
CA GLY A 447 5.57 -39.07 23.62
C GLY A 447 7.04 -38.64 23.77
N LEU A 448 7.50 -37.68 22.98
CA LEU A 448 8.84 -37.09 23.10
C LEU A 448 9.01 -36.31 24.41
N TYR A 449 7.99 -35.57 24.84
CA TYR A 449 7.98 -34.92 26.15
C TYR A 449 8.18 -35.95 27.26
N LEU A 450 7.37 -37.01 27.32
CA LEU A 450 7.47 -38.05 28.35
C LEU A 450 8.85 -38.72 28.38
N LYS A 451 9.46 -38.97 27.22
CA LYS A 451 10.77 -39.62 27.10
C LYS A 451 11.95 -38.69 27.45
N LEU A 452 11.86 -37.40 27.11
CA LEU A 452 12.97 -36.44 27.22
C LEU A 452 12.84 -35.46 28.40
N ASN A 453 11.73 -35.48 29.14
CA ASN A 453 11.49 -34.57 30.29
C ASN A 453 12.60 -34.65 31.36
N ASN A 454 13.22 -35.82 31.53
CA ASN A 454 14.31 -36.02 32.50
C ASN A 454 15.70 -35.64 31.96
N ARG A 455 15.84 -35.36 30.65
CA ARG A 455 17.13 -35.08 29.98
C ARG A 455 17.28 -33.64 29.50
N LEU A 456 16.17 -32.95 29.26
CA LEU A 456 16.15 -31.56 28.80
C LEU A 456 15.89 -30.61 29.98
N ALA A 457 16.25 -29.34 29.83
CA ALA A 457 15.87 -28.32 30.79
C ALA A 457 14.33 -28.17 30.83
N LYS A 458 13.77 -27.85 32.01
CA LYS A 458 12.31 -27.75 32.23
C LYS A 458 11.60 -26.82 31.22
N SER A 459 12.28 -25.76 30.77
CA SER A 459 11.76 -24.86 29.74
C SER A 459 11.74 -25.48 28.34
N GLN A 460 12.74 -26.29 27.98
CA GLN A 460 12.80 -26.99 26.69
C GLN A 460 11.81 -28.17 26.64
N SER A 461 11.60 -28.89 27.75
CA SER A 461 10.58 -29.93 27.81
C SER A 461 9.16 -29.35 27.76
N SER A 462 8.90 -28.19 28.39
CA SER A 462 7.60 -27.52 28.28
C SER A 462 7.24 -27.08 26.85
N LEU A 463 8.22 -26.77 26.00
CA LEU A 463 7.96 -26.42 24.59
C LEU A 463 7.42 -27.60 23.77
N LEU A 464 7.82 -28.83 24.09
CA LEU A 464 7.28 -30.04 23.45
C LEU A 464 5.80 -30.24 23.78
N LEU A 465 5.38 -29.90 25.01
CA LEU A 465 3.96 -29.92 25.39
C LEU A 465 3.16 -28.83 24.67
N VAL A 466 3.73 -27.63 24.51
CA VAL A 466 3.09 -26.54 23.75
C VAL A 466 2.87 -26.93 22.29
N PHE A 467 3.85 -27.59 21.65
CA PHE A 467 3.68 -28.11 20.29
C PHE A 467 2.62 -29.22 20.22
N GLY A 468 2.59 -30.13 21.21
CA GLY A 468 1.57 -31.16 21.31
C GLY A 468 0.14 -30.61 21.48
N GLY A 469 -0.04 -29.63 22.37
CA GLY A 469 -1.33 -28.95 22.58
C GLY A 469 -1.79 -28.16 21.36
N SER A 470 -0.85 -27.51 20.65
CA SER A 470 -1.17 -26.78 19.42
C SER A 470 -1.70 -27.72 18.34
N PHE A 471 -1.02 -28.84 18.07
CA PHE A 471 -1.52 -29.82 17.11
C PHE A 471 -2.88 -30.42 17.51
N ALA A 472 -3.13 -30.66 18.80
CA ALA A 472 -4.43 -31.16 19.27
C ALA A 472 -5.57 -30.15 19.07
N ALA A 473 -5.33 -28.86 19.33
CA ALA A 473 -6.32 -27.80 19.11
C ALA A 473 -6.71 -27.65 17.63
N PHE A 474 -5.71 -27.64 16.73
CA PHE A 474 -5.96 -27.58 15.29
C PHE A 474 -6.65 -28.84 14.74
N ALA A 475 -6.40 -30.01 15.35
CA ALA A 475 -7.12 -31.22 15.00
C ALA A 475 -8.62 -31.13 15.35
N ALA A 476 -8.95 -30.61 16.54
CA ALA A 476 -10.35 -30.43 16.96
C ALA A 476 -11.10 -29.45 16.03
N LEU A 477 -10.43 -28.37 15.62
CA LEU A 477 -10.98 -27.36 14.72
C LEU A 477 -11.32 -27.93 13.34
N TYR A 478 -10.45 -28.79 12.81
CA TYR A 478 -10.59 -29.35 11.47
C TYR A 478 -11.67 -30.47 11.37
N LEU A 479 -12.08 -31.06 12.49
CA LEU A 479 -13.01 -32.20 12.53
C LEU A 479 -14.50 -31.85 12.76
N VAL A 480 -14.85 -30.59 13.06
CA VAL A 480 -16.24 -30.15 13.37
C VAL A 480 -16.86 -29.35 12.21
N SER A 481 -18.18 -29.45 11.99
CA SER A 481 -18.90 -28.69 10.96
C SER A 481 -18.84 -27.17 11.19
N HIS A 482 -18.60 -26.41 10.12
CA HIS A 482 -18.36 -24.97 10.14
C HIS A 482 -19.45 -24.12 10.83
N ASP A 483 -20.74 -24.50 10.73
CA ASP A 483 -21.85 -23.68 11.24
C ASP A 483 -21.94 -23.64 12.79
N PHE A 484 -21.51 -24.71 13.46
CA PHE A 484 -21.56 -24.81 14.93
C PHE A 484 -20.28 -24.31 15.60
N LEU A 485 -19.26 -23.97 14.81
CA LEU A 485 -17.94 -23.66 15.31
C LEU A 485 -17.94 -22.50 16.32
N GLY A 486 -18.67 -21.42 16.02
CA GLY A 486 -18.75 -20.25 16.90
C GLY A 486 -19.40 -20.55 18.27
N LEU A 487 -20.40 -21.44 18.30
CA LEU A 487 -21.06 -21.86 19.54
C LEU A 487 -20.20 -22.83 20.37
N VAL A 488 -19.50 -23.76 19.71
CA VAL A 488 -18.59 -24.70 20.38
C VAL A 488 -17.44 -23.95 21.05
N LEU A 489 -16.81 -23.00 20.34
CA LEU A 489 -15.75 -22.17 20.90
C LEU A 489 -16.23 -21.30 22.05
N LEU A 490 -17.47 -20.77 21.98
CA LEU A 490 -18.07 -20.01 23.07
C LEU A 490 -18.33 -20.87 24.31
N LEU A 491 -18.80 -22.11 24.14
CA LEU A 491 -19.01 -23.06 25.23
C LEU A 491 -17.67 -23.48 25.88
N GLU A 492 -16.67 -23.79 25.06
CA GLU A 492 -15.32 -24.13 25.50
C GLU A 492 -14.67 -22.97 26.25
N ALA A 493 -14.80 -21.74 25.74
CA ALA A 493 -14.33 -20.54 26.41
C ALA A 493 -14.95 -20.34 27.79
N ILE A 494 -16.27 -20.53 27.93
CA ILE A 494 -16.97 -20.41 29.22
C ILE A 494 -16.47 -21.48 30.20
N LEU A 495 -16.27 -22.72 29.72
CA LEU A 495 -15.78 -23.82 30.54
C LEU A 495 -14.34 -23.59 31.00
N LEU A 496 -13.43 -23.20 30.09
CA LEU A 496 -12.05 -22.88 30.43
C LEU A 496 -11.95 -21.65 31.32
N LEU A 497 -12.82 -20.65 31.15
CA LEU A 497 -12.87 -19.49 32.04
C LEU A 497 -13.32 -19.90 33.45
N TRP A 498 -14.33 -20.76 33.56
CA TRP A 498 -14.79 -21.30 34.85
C TRP A 498 -13.68 -22.10 35.55
N ILE A 499 -12.98 -22.99 34.84
CA ILE A 499 -11.84 -23.75 35.38
C ILE A 499 -10.69 -22.81 35.77
N GLY A 500 -10.34 -21.86 34.90
CA GLY A 500 -9.25 -20.91 35.13
C GLY A 500 -9.50 -19.96 36.32
N LEU A 501 -10.76 -19.59 36.58
CA LEU A 501 -11.16 -18.82 37.76
C LEU A 501 -11.14 -19.68 39.03
N ASN A 502 -11.56 -20.95 38.97
CA ASN A 502 -11.53 -21.85 40.12
C ASN A 502 -10.10 -22.25 40.53
N GLU A 503 -9.26 -22.64 39.57
CA GLU A 503 -7.89 -23.12 39.77
C GLU A 503 -6.83 -22.00 39.82
N LYS A 504 -7.25 -20.74 39.62
CA LYS A 504 -6.38 -19.53 39.63
C LYS A 504 -5.23 -19.59 38.61
N LEU A 505 -5.42 -20.30 37.48
CA LEU A 505 -4.41 -20.46 36.43
C LEU A 505 -4.52 -19.35 35.37
N ILE A 506 -3.55 -18.43 35.35
CA ILE A 506 -3.55 -17.28 34.43
C ILE A 506 -3.48 -17.70 32.96
N SER A 507 -2.69 -18.74 32.64
CA SER A 507 -2.54 -19.24 31.26
C SER A 507 -3.86 -19.75 30.68
N VAL A 508 -4.68 -20.42 31.50
CA VAL A 508 -5.96 -21.00 31.09
C VAL A 508 -7.02 -19.90 30.92
N ARG A 509 -6.99 -18.86 31.77
CA ARG A 509 -7.88 -17.69 31.60
C ARG A 509 -7.55 -16.93 30.31
N ALA A 510 -6.27 -16.77 29.98
CA ALA A 510 -5.85 -16.12 28.73
C ALA A 510 -6.36 -16.87 27.49
N GLU A 511 -6.24 -18.19 27.49
CA GLU A 511 -6.79 -19.06 26.45
C GLU A 511 -8.31 -18.93 26.34
N ALA A 512 -9.02 -18.96 27.48
CA ALA A 512 -10.46 -18.79 27.52
C ALA A 512 -10.93 -17.46 26.90
N TYR A 513 -10.21 -16.35 27.14
CA TYR A 513 -10.56 -15.06 26.53
C TYR A 513 -10.33 -15.05 25.01
N VAL A 514 -9.27 -15.70 24.51
CA VAL A 514 -9.02 -15.82 23.07
C VAL A 514 -10.13 -16.60 22.38
N LEU A 515 -10.54 -17.73 22.96
CA LEU A 515 -11.63 -18.55 22.44
C LEU A 515 -12.98 -17.82 22.52
N LEU A 516 -13.22 -17.04 23.59
CA LEU A 516 -14.43 -16.24 23.74
C LEU A 516 -14.56 -15.22 22.60
N VAL A 517 -13.49 -14.47 22.31
CA VAL A 517 -13.48 -13.48 21.23
C VAL A 517 -13.67 -14.15 19.86
N MET A 518 -12.99 -15.28 19.63
CA MET A 518 -13.12 -16.03 18.37
C MET A 518 -14.55 -16.55 18.17
N GLY A 519 -15.16 -17.15 19.20
CA GLY A 519 -16.53 -17.65 19.14
C GLY A 519 -17.56 -16.54 18.88
N LEU A 520 -17.40 -15.39 19.54
CA LEU A 520 -18.27 -14.22 19.30
C LEU A 520 -18.11 -13.67 17.87
N ALA A 521 -16.89 -13.62 17.35
CA ALA A 521 -16.63 -13.16 15.98
C ALA A 521 -17.28 -14.08 14.93
N LEU A 522 -17.21 -15.41 15.13
CA LEU A 522 -17.84 -16.39 14.23
C LEU A 522 -19.37 -16.33 14.29
N ASN A 523 -19.95 -16.13 15.48
CA ASN A 523 -21.40 -15.94 15.62
C ASN A 523 -21.87 -14.59 15.03
N ALA A 524 -21.03 -13.54 15.05
CA ALA A 524 -21.31 -12.30 14.35
C ALA A 524 -21.21 -12.49 12.82
N TYR A 525 -20.26 -13.31 12.36
CA TYR A 525 -20.11 -13.65 10.94
C TYR A 525 -21.30 -14.46 10.41
N SER A 526 -21.87 -15.37 11.22
CA SER A 526 -23.05 -16.14 10.82
C SER A 526 -24.30 -15.27 10.60
N LEU A 527 -24.39 -14.11 11.26
CA LEU A 527 -25.42 -13.12 10.95
C LEU A 527 -25.22 -12.53 9.55
N LEU A 528 -23.98 -12.19 9.20
CA LEU A 528 -23.69 -11.62 7.88
C LEU A 528 -23.99 -12.63 6.77
N SER A 529 -23.61 -13.90 6.96
CA SER A 529 -23.97 -14.95 6.00
C SER A 529 -25.48 -15.15 5.90
N GLY A 530 -26.20 -15.14 7.02
CA GLY A 530 -27.67 -15.20 7.03
C GLY A 530 -28.34 -14.07 6.24
N LEU A 531 -27.82 -12.83 6.34
CA LEU A 531 -28.30 -11.69 5.56
C LEU A 531 -28.03 -11.87 4.06
N THR A 532 -26.86 -12.38 3.67
CA THR A 532 -26.57 -12.65 2.25
C THR A 532 -27.48 -13.73 1.67
N LEU A 533 -27.79 -14.79 2.42
CA LEU A 533 -28.74 -15.81 1.96
C LEU A 533 -30.16 -15.27 1.77
N LEU A 534 -30.54 -14.26 2.54
CA LEU A 534 -31.82 -13.58 2.39
C LEU A 534 -31.88 -12.74 1.11
N GLU A 535 -30.79 -12.07 0.73
CA GLU A 535 -30.68 -11.31 -0.52
C GLU A 535 -30.73 -12.21 -1.76
N LEU A 536 -30.18 -13.42 -1.69
CA LEU A 536 -30.23 -14.41 -2.76
C LEU A 536 -31.61 -15.06 -2.96
N GLY A 537 -32.60 -14.74 -2.12
CA GLY A 537 -34.01 -15.18 -2.28
C GLY A 537 -34.26 -16.69 -2.15
N GLY A 538 -33.25 -17.48 -1.75
CA GLY A 538 -33.30 -18.94 -1.78
C GLY A 538 -34.00 -19.60 -0.58
N LEU A 539 -34.21 -18.86 0.52
CA LEU A 539 -34.81 -19.35 1.76
C LEU A 539 -35.82 -18.35 2.31
N SER A 540 -36.78 -18.83 3.10
CA SER A 540 -37.65 -17.94 3.86
C SER A 540 -36.83 -17.10 4.85
N PRO A 541 -37.26 -15.88 5.22
CA PRO A 541 -36.55 -15.04 6.19
C PRO A 541 -36.25 -15.75 7.51
N VAL A 542 -37.16 -16.64 7.92
CA VAL A 542 -36.99 -17.49 9.10
C VAL A 542 -35.93 -18.57 8.88
N GLY A 543 -35.85 -19.17 7.68
CA GLY A 543 -34.82 -20.15 7.33
C GLY A 543 -33.41 -19.55 7.24
N ALA A 544 -33.28 -18.33 6.73
CA ALA A 544 -31.99 -17.65 6.58
C ALA A 544 -31.48 -17.04 7.91
N LEU A 545 -32.37 -16.44 8.72
CA LEU A 545 -31.98 -15.71 9.94
C LEU A 545 -32.29 -16.43 11.25
N GLY A 546 -32.97 -17.59 11.21
CA GLY A 546 -33.36 -18.34 12.41
C GLY A 546 -32.18 -18.84 13.25
N PHE A 547 -31.20 -19.50 12.61
CA PHE A 547 -29.99 -19.97 13.30
C PHE A 547 -29.11 -18.82 13.81
N PRO A 548 -28.80 -17.77 13.02
CA PRO A 548 -28.09 -16.60 13.50
C PRO A 548 -28.78 -15.92 14.70
N LEU A 549 -30.12 -15.83 14.70
CA LEU A 549 -30.86 -15.25 15.82
C LEU A 549 -30.67 -16.04 17.12
N ILE A 550 -30.69 -17.38 17.05
CA ILE A 550 -30.41 -18.25 18.20
C ILE A 550 -28.94 -18.06 18.66
N ALA A 551 -28.00 -18.01 17.72
CA ALA A 551 -26.59 -17.81 18.03
C ALA A 551 -26.30 -16.45 18.69
N LEU A 552 -26.96 -15.36 18.26
CA LEU A 552 -26.87 -14.04 18.86
C LEU A 552 -27.47 -14.01 20.27
N ALA A 553 -28.64 -14.64 20.45
CA ALA A 553 -29.29 -14.71 21.77
C ALA A 553 -28.45 -15.51 22.78
N LEU A 554 -27.89 -16.66 22.36
CA LEU A 554 -26.99 -17.46 23.19
C LEU A 554 -25.66 -16.73 23.46
N SER A 555 -25.13 -15.98 22.50
CA SER A 555 -23.93 -15.14 22.68
C SER A 555 -24.17 -14.02 23.69
N ALA A 556 -25.33 -13.35 23.64
CA ALA A 556 -25.73 -12.37 24.65
C ALA A 556 -25.87 -13.01 26.05
N GLY A 557 -26.45 -14.22 26.12
CA GLY A 557 -26.52 -15.02 27.36
C GLY A 557 -25.15 -15.40 27.91
N GLY A 558 -24.23 -15.85 27.05
CA GLY A 558 -22.85 -16.18 27.41
C GLY A 558 -22.06 -14.97 27.88
N LEU A 559 -22.22 -13.81 27.23
CA LEU A 559 -21.64 -12.54 27.66
C LEU A 559 -22.18 -12.10 29.03
N LEU A 560 -23.49 -12.19 29.27
CA LEU A 560 -24.07 -11.92 30.59
C LEU A 560 -23.50 -12.85 31.67
N PHE A 561 -23.39 -14.14 31.37
CA PHE A 561 -22.83 -15.12 32.30
C PHE A 561 -21.37 -14.82 32.63
N THR A 562 -20.53 -14.57 31.63
CA THR A 562 -19.11 -14.23 31.83
C THR A 562 -18.94 -12.93 32.61
N ILE A 563 -19.71 -11.87 32.30
CA ILE A 563 -19.69 -10.61 33.05
C ILE A 563 -20.11 -10.83 34.51
N ASN A 564 -21.13 -11.65 34.75
CA ASN A 564 -21.59 -11.94 36.12
C ASN A 564 -20.55 -12.76 36.91
N GLN A 565 -19.90 -13.73 36.27
CA GLN A 565 -18.83 -14.53 36.88
C GLN A 565 -17.60 -13.67 37.23
N LEU A 566 -17.21 -12.75 36.34
CA LEU A 566 -16.13 -11.79 36.61
C LEU A 566 -16.51 -10.84 37.76
N LYS A 567 -17.74 -10.32 37.77
CA LYS A 567 -18.23 -9.46 38.85
C LYS A 567 -18.29 -10.16 40.21
N THR A 568 -18.62 -11.45 40.24
CA THR A 568 -18.69 -12.24 41.47
C THR A 568 -17.31 -12.50 42.08
N ASN A 569 -16.27 -12.63 41.25
CA ASN A 569 -14.90 -12.96 41.65
C ASN A 569 -13.93 -11.76 41.62
N GLU A 570 -14.45 -10.53 41.79
CA GLU A 570 -13.75 -9.25 41.64
C GLU A 570 -12.43 -9.15 42.42
N SER A 571 -12.31 -9.85 43.55
CA SER A 571 -11.10 -9.86 44.40
C SER A 571 -9.89 -10.60 43.81
N THR A 572 -10.09 -11.42 42.78
CA THR A 572 -9.05 -12.26 42.15
C THR A 572 -8.62 -11.79 40.75
N LEU A 573 -9.20 -10.67 40.30
CA LEU A 573 -9.01 -10.15 38.95
C LEU A 573 -7.77 -9.27 38.83
N SER A 574 -7.09 -9.41 37.70
CA SER A 574 -6.06 -8.50 37.24
C SER A 574 -6.68 -7.20 36.71
N THR A 575 -5.88 -6.13 36.64
CA THR A 575 -6.33 -4.83 36.10
C THR A 575 -6.80 -4.92 34.64
N LEU A 576 -6.20 -5.82 33.85
CA LEU A 576 -6.59 -6.10 32.46
C LEU A 576 -7.97 -6.75 32.36
N GLU A 577 -8.35 -7.60 33.31
CA GLU A 577 -9.67 -8.24 33.33
C GLU A 577 -10.78 -7.24 33.66
N GLY A 578 -10.47 -6.18 34.41
CA GLY A 578 -11.38 -5.04 34.60
C GLY A 578 -11.66 -4.28 33.30
N GLN A 579 -10.64 -4.06 32.47
CA GLN A 579 -10.79 -3.46 31.13
C GLN A 579 -11.54 -4.41 30.18
N LEU A 580 -11.26 -5.70 30.24
CA LEU A 580 -11.98 -6.72 29.48
C LEU A 580 -13.47 -6.76 29.84
N CYS A 581 -13.83 -6.64 31.12
CA CYS A 581 -15.22 -6.55 31.55
C CYS A 581 -15.96 -5.34 30.94
N TYR A 582 -15.27 -4.20 30.82
CA TYR A 582 -15.81 -3.04 30.10
C TYR A 582 -16.06 -3.35 28.62
N LEU A 583 -15.11 -3.98 27.93
CA LEU A 583 -15.27 -4.40 26.52
C LEU A 583 -16.40 -5.43 26.33
N LEU A 584 -16.56 -6.36 27.28
CA LEU A 584 -17.66 -7.32 27.24
C LEU A 584 -19.02 -6.62 27.37
N LYS A 585 -19.16 -5.59 28.21
CA LYS A 585 -20.38 -4.78 28.30
C LYS A 585 -20.70 -4.02 27.01
N GLU A 586 -19.68 -3.46 26.36
CA GLU A 586 -19.84 -2.82 25.03
C GLU A 586 -20.36 -3.85 24.02
N SER A 587 -19.75 -5.04 23.95
CA SER A 587 -20.18 -6.10 23.04
C SER A 587 -21.63 -6.54 23.31
N LEU A 588 -22.01 -6.69 24.58
CA LEU A 588 -23.37 -7.06 24.98
C LEU A 588 -24.41 -6.06 24.46
N SER A 589 -24.13 -4.76 24.52
CA SER A 589 -25.04 -3.73 23.98
C SER A 589 -25.30 -3.90 22.48
N GLY A 590 -24.26 -4.29 21.72
CA GLY A 590 -24.37 -4.57 20.29
C GLY A 590 -25.21 -5.80 19.99
N PHE A 591 -24.99 -6.90 20.72
CA PHE A 591 -25.80 -8.13 20.57
C PHE A 591 -27.28 -7.89 20.92
N TYR A 592 -27.60 -7.04 21.90
CA TYR A 592 -28.99 -6.66 22.19
C TYR A 592 -29.66 -5.93 21.03
N VAL A 593 -29.00 -4.92 20.48
CA VAL A 593 -29.55 -4.15 19.35
C VAL A 593 -29.71 -5.02 18.12
N ALA A 594 -28.73 -5.87 17.80
CA ALA A 594 -28.82 -6.80 16.67
C ALA A 594 -30.01 -7.75 16.84
N THR A 595 -30.19 -8.33 18.03
CA THR A 595 -31.30 -9.24 18.32
C THR A 595 -32.66 -8.55 18.16
N LEU A 596 -32.81 -7.33 18.71
CA LEU A 596 -34.06 -6.58 18.62
C LEU A 596 -34.36 -6.11 17.20
N LEU A 597 -33.35 -5.69 16.43
CA LEU A 597 -33.50 -5.25 15.05
C LEU A 597 -33.93 -6.40 14.13
N ILE A 598 -33.31 -7.57 14.27
CA ILE A 598 -33.68 -8.77 13.49
C ILE A 598 -35.08 -9.25 13.90
N THR A 599 -35.40 -9.20 15.18
CA THR A 599 -36.76 -9.53 15.65
C THR A 599 -37.79 -8.58 15.05
N ALA A 600 -37.52 -7.27 15.01
CA ALA A 600 -38.40 -6.29 14.38
C ALA A 600 -38.57 -6.54 12.88
N TYR A 601 -37.49 -6.91 12.18
CA TYR A 601 -37.52 -7.29 10.77
C TYR A 601 -38.37 -8.54 10.52
N LEU A 602 -38.27 -9.56 11.38
CA LEU A 602 -39.10 -10.77 11.30
C LEU A 602 -40.59 -10.51 11.61
N VAL A 603 -40.90 -9.48 12.40
CA VAL A 603 -42.28 -9.08 12.71
C VAL A 603 -42.90 -8.25 11.59
N SER A 604 -42.17 -7.30 11.02
CA SER A 604 -42.62 -6.47 9.90
C SER A 604 -41.46 -6.02 9.01
N SER A 605 -41.33 -6.62 7.83
CA SER A 605 -40.32 -6.26 6.83
C SER A 605 -40.42 -4.82 6.35
N ASP A 606 -41.63 -4.27 6.30
CA ASP A 606 -41.89 -2.99 5.65
C ASP A 606 -41.71 -1.80 6.59
N TYR A 607 -41.85 -1.99 7.90
CA TYR A 607 -41.83 -0.91 8.90
C TYR A 607 -40.82 -1.08 10.03
N TYR A 608 -39.94 -2.08 9.99
CA TYR A 608 -38.96 -2.32 11.07
C TYR A 608 -38.06 -1.11 11.36
N LEU A 609 -37.76 -0.25 10.37
CA LEU A 609 -36.91 0.93 10.57
C LEU A 609 -37.50 1.98 11.51
N ALA A 610 -38.82 1.98 11.75
CA ALA A 610 -39.45 2.91 12.69
C ALA A 610 -38.99 2.71 14.14
N ILE A 611 -38.43 1.54 14.49
CA ILE A 611 -37.90 1.28 15.84
C ILE A 611 -36.50 1.88 16.07
N VAL A 612 -35.82 2.30 15.01
CA VAL A 612 -34.42 2.78 15.04
C VAL A 612 -34.20 3.96 16.00
N PRO A 613 -35.02 5.03 16.03
CA PRO A 613 -34.83 6.12 16.99
C PRO A 613 -34.93 5.65 18.44
N LEU A 614 -35.78 4.65 18.72
CA LEU A 614 -35.95 4.07 20.06
C LEU A 614 -34.76 3.19 20.46
N LEU A 615 -34.22 2.40 19.52
CA LEU A 615 -32.99 1.63 19.73
C LEU A 615 -31.76 2.55 19.92
N SER A 616 -31.70 3.66 19.18
CA SER A 616 -30.67 4.69 19.35
C SER A 616 -30.75 5.31 20.75
N LEU A 617 -31.95 5.61 21.23
CA LEU A 617 -32.17 6.09 22.60
C LEU A 617 -31.83 5.03 23.66
N LEU A 618 -32.12 3.75 23.42
CA LEU A 618 -31.74 2.65 24.31
C LEU A 618 -30.21 2.55 24.47
N LEU A 619 -29.46 2.67 23.37
CA LEU A 619 -28.00 2.70 23.40
C LEU A 619 -27.46 3.93 24.13
N LEU A 620 -28.04 5.11 23.91
CA LEU A 620 -27.68 6.33 24.66
C LEU A 620 -27.97 6.18 26.16
N TYR A 621 -29.07 5.50 26.52
CA TYR A 621 -29.38 5.19 27.92
C TYR A 621 -28.37 4.23 28.54
N LEU A 622 -28.05 3.10 27.88
CA LEU A 622 -27.05 2.14 28.33
C LEU A 622 -25.66 2.79 28.46
N SER A 623 -25.31 3.64 27.50
CA SER A 623 -24.10 4.45 27.52
C SER A 623 -24.06 5.38 28.73
N SER A 624 -25.14 6.09 29.04
CA SER A 624 -25.19 6.98 30.21
C SER A 624 -25.06 6.24 31.55
N LYS A 625 -25.55 5.00 31.62
CA LYS A 625 -25.54 4.18 32.84
C LYS A 625 -24.17 3.59 33.15
N ASP A 626 -23.53 2.98 32.15
CA ASP A 626 -22.27 2.24 32.30
C ASP A 626 -21.04 2.99 31.72
N LYS A 627 -21.23 4.23 31.22
CA LYS A 627 -20.22 5.09 30.56
C LYS A 627 -19.60 4.42 29.31
N LEU A 628 -20.45 3.81 28.48
CA LEU A 628 -20.05 3.05 27.30
C LEU A 628 -19.87 3.96 26.07
N VAL A 629 -18.62 4.17 25.65
CA VAL A 629 -18.25 5.02 24.51
C VAL A 629 -18.59 4.38 23.16
N VAL A 630 -18.43 3.07 22.99
CA VAL A 630 -18.70 2.40 21.69
C VAL A 630 -20.20 2.31 21.45
N SER A 631 -21.00 2.00 22.48
CA SER A 631 -22.46 2.11 22.41
C SER A 631 -22.95 3.51 22.08
N GLU A 632 -22.31 4.56 22.62
CA GLU A 632 -22.66 5.95 22.32
C GLU A 632 -22.48 6.26 20.82
N PHE A 633 -21.36 5.83 20.25
CA PHE A 633 -21.09 5.94 18.83
C PHE A 633 -22.09 5.14 17.98
N ALA A 634 -22.36 3.88 18.37
CA ALA A 634 -23.30 3.01 17.69
C ALA A 634 -24.72 3.60 17.66
N ALA A 635 -25.12 4.35 18.70
CA ALA A 635 -26.42 5.02 18.75
C ALA A 635 -26.61 6.03 17.61
N TRP A 636 -25.57 6.80 17.29
CA TRP A 636 -25.58 7.74 16.17
C TRP A 636 -25.49 7.01 14.83
N LEU A 637 -24.70 5.95 14.75
CA LEU A 637 -24.57 5.12 13.55
C LEU A 637 -25.91 4.49 13.16
N LEU A 638 -26.72 4.12 14.14
CA LEU A 638 -28.03 3.50 13.93
C LEU A 638 -29.01 4.43 13.20
N LEU A 639 -28.77 5.74 13.12
CA LEU A 639 -29.62 6.67 12.35
C LEU A 639 -29.36 6.59 10.83
N LEU A 640 -28.27 5.97 10.37
CA LEU A 640 -27.93 5.86 8.93
C LEU A 640 -28.96 5.08 8.10
N PRO A 641 -29.52 3.94 8.54
CA PRO A 641 -30.61 3.28 7.84
C PRO A 641 -31.82 4.18 7.54
N LEU A 642 -32.14 5.14 8.42
CA LEU A 642 -33.18 6.14 8.13
C LEU A 642 -32.77 7.04 6.96
N LEU A 643 -31.51 7.48 6.91
CA LEU A 643 -30.98 8.23 5.77
C LEU A 643 -31.07 7.43 4.47
N PHE A 644 -30.80 6.12 4.51
CA PHE A 644 -30.96 5.23 3.37
C PHE A 644 -32.41 5.16 2.89
N ALA A 645 -33.37 4.96 3.81
CA ALA A 645 -34.80 4.99 3.47
C ALA A 645 -35.24 6.33 2.86
N VAL A 646 -34.62 7.43 3.28
CA VAL A 646 -34.84 8.75 2.67
C VAL A 646 -34.36 8.78 1.21
N ILE A 647 -33.16 8.25 0.94
CA ILE A 647 -32.57 8.18 -0.41
C ILE A 647 -33.40 7.26 -1.29
N GLU A 648 -33.74 6.08 -0.79
CA GLU A 648 -34.60 5.11 -1.48
C GLU A 648 -35.94 5.75 -1.87
N GLY A 649 -36.59 6.47 -0.96
CA GLY A 649 -37.81 7.21 -1.25
C GLY A 649 -37.66 8.26 -2.37
N VAL A 650 -36.49 8.91 -2.49
CA VAL A 650 -36.20 9.82 -3.62
C VAL A 650 -36.09 9.04 -4.92
N THR A 651 -35.40 7.90 -4.90
CA THR A 651 -35.23 7.06 -6.10
C THR A 651 -36.56 6.51 -6.59
N LEU A 652 -37.40 6.00 -5.68
CA LEU A 652 -38.72 5.45 -6.00
C LEU A 652 -39.68 6.50 -6.57
N SER A 653 -39.62 7.74 -6.06
CA SER A 653 -40.50 8.83 -6.52
C SER A 653 -39.95 9.64 -7.70
N GLY A 654 -38.70 9.39 -8.12
CA GLY A 654 -38.00 10.20 -9.13
C GLY A 654 -37.86 11.68 -8.77
N SER A 655 -38.15 12.04 -7.51
CA SER A 655 -38.33 13.42 -7.09
C SER A 655 -37.81 13.65 -5.67
N MET A 656 -37.00 14.69 -5.53
CA MET A 656 -36.59 15.22 -4.23
C MET A 656 -37.75 15.91 -3.50
N SER A 657 -38.91 16.12 -4.16
CA SER A 657 -40.07 16.78 -3.55
C SER A 657 -40.63 15.97 -2.39
N PHE A 658 -40.78 16.62 -1.23
CA PHE A 658 -41.34 16.01 -0.03
C PHE A 658 -42.77 15.47 -0.23
N SER A 659 -43.60 16.14 -1.04
CA SER A 659 -45.00 15.71 -1.28
C SER A 659 -45.08 14.40 -2.08
N ALA A 660 -44.15 14.19 -3.00
CA ALA A 660 -44.16 13.10 -3.97
C ALA A 660 -43.64 11.75 -3.41
N GLN A 661 -43.11 11.74 -2.19
CA GLN A 661 -42.44 10.56 -1.63
C GLN A 661 -43.38 9.60 -0.89
N PRO A 662 -43.00 8.30 -0.78
CA PRO A 662 -43.78 7.29 -0.04
C PRO A 662 -43.81 7.56 1.46
N LEU A 663 -44.79 6.98 2.17
CA LEU A 663 -45.02 7.23 3.60
C LEU A 663 -43.79 6.90 4.45
N MET A 664 -43.12 5.79 4.18
CA MET A 664 -41.89 5.39 4.89
C MET A 664 -40.79 6.45 4.80
N ALA A 665 -40.53 6.97 3.60
CA ALA A 665 -39.51 8.00 3.39
C ALA A 665 -39.88 9.35 4.03
N LYS A 666 -41.17 9.68 4.08
CA LYS A 666 -41.68 10.87 4.78
C LYS A 666 -41.43 10.75 6.29
N LEU A 667 -41.76 9.60 6.87
CA LEU A 667 -41.51 9.32 8.29
C LEU A 667 -40.01 9.35 8.59
N ALA A 668 -39.19 8.66 7.79
CA ALA A 668 -37.74 8.64 7.96
C ALA A 668 -37.10 10.03 7.89
N ARG A 669 -37.56 10.93 7.00
CA ARG A 669 -37.08 12.33 6.94
C ARG A 669 -37.39 13.11 8.19
N ILE A 670 -38.62 13.00 8.68
CA ILE A 670 -39.07 13.73 9.87
C ILE A 670 -38.32 13.21 11.09
N GLU A 671 -38.28 11.89 11.28
CA GLU A 671 -37.62 11.24 12.40
C GLU A 671 -36.11 11.52 12.41
N LEU A 672 -35.44 11.43 11.25
CA LEU A 672 -34.02 11.73 11.13
C LEU A 672 -33.73 13.22 11.42
N PHE A 673 -34.46 14.14 10.80
CA PHE A 673 -34.24 15.58 11.02
C PHE A 673 -34.53 15.98 12.48
N ALA A 674 -35.58 15.42 13.09
CA ALA A 674 -35.90 15.62 14.49
C ALA A 674 -34.84 15.04 15.42
N ALA A 675 -34.35 13.82 15.15
CA ALA A 675 -33.29 13.19 15.93
C ALA A 675 -31.98 14.00 15.88
N LEU A 676 -31.56 14.47 14.71
CA LEU A 676 -30.34 15.28 14.54
C LEU A 676 -30.47 16.67 15.19
N LEU A 677 -31.65 17.30 15.12
CA LEU A 677 -31.89 18.61 15.72
C LEU A 677 -31.98 18.55 17.25
N LEU A 678 -32.64 17.52 17.81
CA LEU A 678 -32.88 17.35 19.24
C LEU A 678 -31.73 16.64 19.97
N GLY A 679 -30.82 15.96 19.27
CA GLY A 679 -29.71 15.23 19.86
C GLY A 679 -28.87 16.09 20.81
N HIS A 680 -28.49 17.32 20.40
CA HIS A 680 -27.74 18.23 21.28
C HIS A 680 -28.51 18.60 22.56
N TYR A 681 -29.84 18.68 22.48
CA TYR A 681 -30.68 19.00 23.63
C TYR A 681 -30.72 17.84 24.64
N TRP A 682 -30.74 16.59 24.16
CA TRP A 682 -30.65 15.40 25.03
C TRP A 682 -29.31 15.36 25.78
N TYR A 683 -28.19 15.55 25.06
CA TYR A 683 -26.85 15.58 25.66
C TYR A 683 -26.72 16.67 26.72
N ARG A 684 -27.23 17.87 26.44
CA ARG A 684 -27.23 18.98 27.40
C ARG A 684 -27.96 18.64 28.71
N ARG A 685 -28.94 17.72 28.68
CA ARG A 685 -29.80 17.39 29.83
C ARG A 685 -29.41 16.10 30.56
N CYS A 686 -29.08 15.04 29.84
CA CYS A 686 -28.90 13.70 30.40
C CYS A 686 -27.44 13.27 30.52
N TYR A 687 -26.55 13.75 29.63
CA TYR A 687 -25.16 13.35 29.63
C TYR A 687 -24.23 14.49 29.14
N PRO A 688 -24.10 15.59 29.91
CA PRO A 688 -23.39 16.80 29.45
C PRO A 688 -21.87 16.63 29.34
N GLU A 689 -21.30 15.66 30.07
CA GLU A 689 -19.87 15.36 30.12
C GLU A 689 -19.42 14.38 29.00
N SER A 690 -20.31 14.01 28.06
CA SER A 690 -19.98 13.06 27.00
C SER A 690 -19.08 13.67 25.92
N LEU A 691 -18.29 12.81 25.27
CA LEU A 691 -17.45 13.21 24.14
C LEU A 691 -18.29 13.65 22.92
N PHE A 692 -19.44 13.00 22.69
CA PHE A 692 -20.30 13.31 21.54
C PHE A 692 -21.24 14.49 21.78
N ALA A 693 -21.30 15.06 22.98
CA ALA A 693 -22.08 16.27 23.26
C ALA A 693 -21.64 17.46 22.38
N GLN A 694 -20.32 17.57 22.12
CA GLN A 694 -19.77 18.58 21.19
C GLN A 694 -20.08 18.24 19.73
N ALA A 695 -20.04 16.96 19.34
CA ALA A 695 -20.39 16.51 18.00
C ALA A 695 -21.88 16.80 17.70
N ALA A 696 -22.77 16.53 18.65
CA ALA A 696 -24.20 16.84 18.54
C ALA A 696 -24.44 18.35 18.30
N LYS A 697 -23.65 19.22 18.95
CA LYS A 697 -23.68 20.67 18.72
C LYS A 697 -23.24 21.03 17.29
N GLN A 698 -22.21 20.37 16.77
CA GLN A 698 -21.75 20.57 15.39
C GLN A 698 -22.77 20.07 14.36
N ILE A 699 -23.41 18.93 14.61
CA ILE A 699 -24.51 18.39 13.79
C ILE A 699 -25.65 19.40 13.70
N GLN A 700 -26.04 20.01 14.83
CA GLN A 700 -27.05 21.06 14.85
C GLN A 700 -26.65 22.29 13.99
N ILE A 701 -25.37 22.70 14.04
CA ILE A 701 -24.84 23.76 13.18
C ILE A 701 -24.86 23.32 11.70
N GLY A 702 -24.56 22.05 11.42
CA GLY A 702 -24.69 21.43 10.10
C GLY A 702 -26.11 21.54 9.54
N CYS A 703 -27.14 21.32 10.36
CA CYS A 703 -28.53 21.53 9.98
C CYS A 703 -28.81 23.00 9.58
N TYR A 704 -28.18 23.98 10.23
CA TYR A 704 -28.30 25.39 9.83
C TYR A 704 -27.56 25.72 8.53
N LEU A 705 -26.38 25.14 8.30
CA LEU A 705 -25.60 25.27 7.06
C LEU A 705 -26.28 24.62 5.86
N LEU A 706 -27.08 23.58 6.07
CA LEU A 706 -27.87 22.96 4.99
C LEU A 706 -28.96 23.90 4.44
N LEU A 707 -29.40 24.89 5.22
CA LEU A 707 -30.57 25.70 4.91
C LEU A 707 -30.37 26.63 3.68
N PRO A 708 -29.26 27.38 3.53
CA PRO A 708 -28.91 28.09 2.29
C PRO A 708 -28.70 27.18 1.06
N LEU A 709 -28.27 25.94 1.30
CA LEU A 709 -27.96 24.96 0.26
C LEU A 709 -29.20 24.27 -0.29
N LEU A 710 -30.26 24.12 0.52
CA LEU A 710 -31.54 23.52 0.09
C LEU A 710 -32.25 24.34 -1.01
N LEU A 711 -31.89 25.61 -1.20
CA LEU A 711 -32.41 26.47 -2.27
C LEU A 711 -31.78 26.16 -3.64
N LEU A 712 -30.54 25.66 -3.67
CA LEU A 712 -29.77 25.43 -4.91
C LEU A 712 -30.40 24.37 -5.84
N PRO A 713 -30.76 23.15 -5.36
CA PRO A 713 -31.30 22.11 -6.25
C PRO A 713 -32.60 22.51 -6.93
N LYS A 714 -33.45 23.30 -6.25
CA LYS A 714 -34.73 23.76 -6.80
C LYS A 714 -34.53 24.81 -7.90
N VAL A 715 -33.57 25.73 -7.72
CA VAL A 715 -33.29 26.79 -8.72
C VAL A 715 -32.51 26.22 -9.91
N ILE A 716 -31.50 25.39 -9.68
CA ILE A 716 -30.71 24.76 -10.74
C ILE A 716 -31.58 23.86 -11.63
N ARG A 717 -32.51 23.09 -11.05
CA ARG A 717 -33.37 22.17 -11.82
C ARG A 717 -34.51 22.88 -12.54
N SER A 718 -35.03 23.97 -11.99
CA SER A 718 -36.15 24.72 -12.59
C SER A 718 -35.69 25.80 -13.57
N TYR A 719 -34.45 26.29 -13.45
CA TYR A 719 -33.88 27.39 -14.23
C TYR A 719 -32.37 27.15 -14.46
N TRP A 720 -32.02 26.07 -15.17
CA TRP A 720 -30.62 25.69 -15.44
C TRP A 720 -29.81 26.81 -16.13
N GLU A 721 -30.52 27.70 -16.84
CA GLU A 721 -29.98 28.87 -17.53
C GLU A 721 -29.52 30.01 -16.59
N PHE A 722 -29.88 29.96 -15.30
CA PHE A 722 -29.62 31.01 -14.32
C PHE A 722 -28.48 30.62 -13.36
N THR A 723 -27.25 30.63 -13.86
CA THR A 723 -26.00 30.43 -13.08
C THR A 723 -25.75 31.53 -12.03
N ALA A 724 -26.55 32.60 -12.06
CA ALA A 724 -26.65 33.59 -10.98
C ALA A 724 -27.18 32.99 -9.65
N ALA A 725 -27.69 31.75 -9.64
CA ALA A 725 -28.14 31.06 -8.43
C ALA A 725 -27.03 30.90 -7.37
N PHE A 726 -25.77 30.66 -7.79
CA PHE A 726 -24.64 30.58 -6.86
C PHE A 726 -24.29 31.94 -6.25
N TRP A 727 -24.38 33.00 -7.05
CA TRP A 727 -24.26 34.38 -6.56
C TRP A 727 -25.40 34.72 -5.57
N LEU A 728 -26.61 34.21 -5.79
CA LEU A 728 -27.77 34.44 -4.92
C LEU A 728 -27.74 33.63 -3.62
N SER A 729 -27.32 32.36 -3.66
CA SER A 729 -27.07 31.52 -2.48
C SER A 729 -25.94 32.09 -1.61
N SER A 730 -24.89 32.64 -2.23
CA SER A 730 -23.82 33.36 -1.53
C SER A 730 -24.37 34.58 -0.75
N LEU A 731 -25.30 35.33 -1.33
CA LEU A 731 -25.96 36.46 -0.65
C LEU A 731 -26.87 35.99 0.50
N PHE A 732 -27.57 34.86 0.37
CA PHE A 732 -28.42 34.29 1.42
C PHE A 732 -27.61 33.76 2.62
N SER A 733 -26.51 33.06 2.35
CA SER A 733 -25.55 32.62 3.37
C SER A 733 -24.95 33.81 4.12
N LEU A 734 -24.63 34.91 3.42
CA LEU A 734 -24.15 36.15 4.03
C LEU A 734 -25.18 36.74 5.02
N GLY A 735 -26.48 36.65 4.71
CA GLY A 735 -27.56 37.05 5.61
C GLY A 735 -27.69 36.16 6.85
N LEU A 736 -27.56 34.85 6.70
CA LEU A 736 -27.67 33.88 7.81
C LEU A 736 -26.44 33.93 8.74
N ALA A 737 -25.27 34.23 8.17
CA ALA A 737 -24.04 34.52 8.92
C ALA A 737 -24.19 35.74 9.84
N TYR A 738 -24.95 36.75 9.40
CA TYR A 738 -25.25 37.92 10.21
C TYR A 738 -26.17 37.61 11.42
N VAL A 739 -27.09 36.64 11.30
CA VAL A 739 -28.10 36.31 12.33
C VAL A 739 -27.60 35.29 13.36
N VAL A 740 -27.04 34.16 12.91
CA VAL A 740 -26.64 33.03 13.80
C VAL A 740 -25.30 33.31 14.50
N ARG A 741 -24.52 34.28 14.00
CA ARG A 741 -23.23 34.72 14.57
C ARG A 741 -22.22 33.59 14.76
N HIS A 742 -22.17 32.69 13.79
CA HIS A 742 -21.25 31.56 13.81
C HIS A 742 -20.26 31.61 12.64
N LYS A 743 -18.97 31.43 12.92
CA LYS A 743 -17.87 31.49 11.94
C LYS A 743 -18.06 30.54 10.74
N ALA A 744 -18.73 29.40 10.93
CA ALA A 744 -18.96 28.44 9.85
C ALA A 744 -19.81 29.01 8.71
N LEU A 745 -20.77 29.89 9.01
CA LEU A 745 -21.60 30.56 8.00
C LEU A 745 -20.81 31.64 7.25
N GLU A 746 -19.86 32.30 7.91
CA GLU A 746 -18.91 33.20 7.24
C GLU A 746 -18.02 32.45 6.24
N ILE A 747 -17.64 31.22 6.57
CA ILE A 747 -16.87 30.33 5.69
C ILE A 747 -17.74 29.84 4.53
N GLU A 748 -18.99 29.44 4.78
CA GLU A 748 -19.94 29.05 3.73
C GLU A 748 -20.11 30.15 2.68
N THR A 749 -20.26 31.40 3.13
CA THR A 749 -20.33 32.56 2.22
C THR A 749 -19.09 32.65 1.33
N LYS A 750 -17.89 32.47 1.90
CA LYS A 750 -16.61 32.47 1.15
C LYS A 750 -16.52 31.31 0.16
N ILE A 751 -16.94 30.11 0.56
CA ILE A 751 -16.97 28.92 -0.31
C ILE A 751 -17.91 29.15 -1.50
N LEU A 752 -19.12 29.64 -1.24
CA LEU A 752 -20.10 29.93 -2.28
C LEU A 752 -19.58 30.99 -3.26
N THR A 753 -18.82 32.00 -2.79
CA THR A 753 -18.17 32.95 -3.71
C THR A 753 -17.08 32.32 -4.58
N TRP A 754 -16.29 31.39 -4.04
CA TRP A 754 -15.30 30.64 -4.81
C TRP A 754 -15.96 29.74 -5.86
N LEU A 755 -17.01 29.02 -5.47
CA LEU A 755 -17.82 28.19 -6.37
C LEU A 755 -18.45 29.03 -7.49
N ALA A 756 -18.97 30.21 -7.17
CA ALA A 756 -19.47 31.15 -8.17
C ALA A 756 -18.36 31.53 -9.18
N VAL A 757 -17.15 31.84 -8.72
CA VAL A 757 -16.02 32.16 -9.60
C VAL A 757 -15.61 30.97 -10.47
N LEU A 758 -15.46 29.78 -9.90
CA LEU A 758 -15.05 28.58 -10.64
C LEU A 758 -16.09 28.15 -11.68
N THR A 759 -17.38 28.18 -11.32
CA THR A 759 -18.47 27.90 -12.26
C THR A 759 -18.48 28.91 -13.41
N THR A 760 -18.24 30.20 -13.13
CA THR A 760 -18.08 31.20 -14.20
C THR A 760 -16.91 30.89 -15.14
N ALA A 761 -15.75 30.47 -14.60
CA ALA A 761 -14.57 30.11 -15.39
C ALA A 761 -14.81 28.87 -16.26
N SER A 762 -15.40 27.82 -15.70
CA SER A 762 -15.71 26.58 -16.42
C SER A 762 -16.69 26.81 -17.57
N LEU A 763 -17.77 27.56 -17.34
CA LEU A 763 -18.74 27.89 -18.39
C LEU A 763 -18.11 28.72 -19.52
N CYS A 764 -17.13 29.56 -19.20
CA CYS A 764 -16.38 30.30 -20.22
C CYS A 764 -15.44 29.40 -21.03
N LEU A 765 -14.86 28.35 -20.43
CA LEU A 765 -14.01 27.37 -21.11
C LEU A 765 -14.82 26.44 -22.04
N ILE A 766 -16.08 26.16 -21.71
CA ILE A 766 -17.00 25.33 -22.51
C ILE A 766 -17.74 26.18 -23.56
N GLU A 767 -17.35 27.45 -23.74
CA GLU A 767 -17.89 28.37 -24.76
C GLU A 767 -19.41 28.65 -24.64
N ILE A 768 -19.98 28.58 -23.44
CA ILE A 768 -21.41 28.81 -23.20
C ILE A 768 -21.67 30.30 -22.96
N TRP A 769 -22.59 30.92 -23.71
CA TRP A 769 -22.94 32.35 -23.59
C TRP A 769 -23.40 32.79 -22.19
N GLN A 770 -24.01 31.88 -21.41
CA GLN A 770 -24.39 32.12 -20.01
C GLN A 770 -23.17 32.35 -19.11
N GLY A 771 -22.02 31.74 -19.45
CA GLY A 771 -20.74 32.00 -18.80
C GLY A 771 -20.33 33.47 -18.93
N LEU A 772 -20.62 34.11 -20.06
CA LEU A 772 -20.34 35.53 -20.27
C LEU A 772 -21.25 36.43 -19.43
N ILE A 773 -22.52 36.06 -19.22
CA ILE A 773 -23.43 36.79 -18.32
C ILE A 773 -22.94 36.67 -16.87
N ALA A 774 -22.56 35.47 -16.45
CA ALA A 774 -22.01 35.24 -15.11
C ALA A 774 -20.65 35.94 -14.93
N LEU A 775 -19.80 35.98 -15.96
CA LEU A 775 -18.55 36.74 -16.01
C LEU A 775 -18.79 38.24 -15.82
N LEU A 776 -19.83 38.79 -16.45
CA LEU A 776 -20.21 40.19 -16.32
C LEU A 776 -20.76 40.51 -14.91
N ILE A 777 -21.65 39.67 -14.37
CA ILE A 777 -22.16 39.82 -13.00
C ILE A 777 -21.01 39.72 -11.98
N GLY A 778 -20.12 38.74 -12.14
CA GLY A 778 -18.94 38.57 -11.30
C GLY A 778 -17.95 39.74 -11.41
N MET A 779 -17.75 40.28 -12.62
CA MET A 779 -16.90 41.46 -12.84
C MET A 779 -17.50 42.71 -12.17
N LEU A 780 -18.82 42.88 -12.18
CA LEU A 780 -19.49 43.96 -11.46
C LEU A 780 -19.36 43.81 -9.94
N VAL A 781 -19.61 42.61 -9.39
CA VAL A 781 -19.49 42.36 -7.94
C VAL A 781 -18.05 42.50 -7.47
N MET A 782 -17.09 41.87 -8.15
CA MET A 782 -15.66 41.92 -7.79
C MET A 782 -15.05 43.29 -8.07
N GLY A 783 -15.46 43.98 -9.13
CA GLY A 783 -15.04 45.34 -9.44
C GLY A 783 -15.58 46.34 -8.41
N PHE A 784 -16.84 46.21 -7.99
CA PHE A 784 -17.40 47.03 -6.92
C PHE A 784 -16.66 46.82 -5.60
N VAL A 785 -16.37 45.56 -5.23
CA VAL A 785 -15.58 45.25 -4.04
C VAL A 785 -14.16 45.82 -4.16
N LEU A 786 -13.46 45.63 -5.29
CA LEU A 786 -12.10 46.14 -5.52
C LEU A 786 -12.00 47.67 -5.33
N ILE A 787 -13.01 48.41 -5.80
CA ILE A 787 -13.04 49.88 -5.73
C ILE A 787 -13.50 50.39 -4.35
N ARG A 788 -14.46 49.73 -3.70
CA ARG A 788 -15.11 50.24 -2.48
C ARG A 788 -14.64 49.60 -1.17
N TYR A 789 -13.85 48.53 -1.20
CA TYR A 789 -13.46 47.76 0.00
C TYR A 789 -12.93 48.60 1.17
N ARG A 790 -12.04 49.56 0.88
CA ARG A 790 -11.45 50.45 1.90
C ARG A 790 -12.44 51.45 2.51
N THR A 791 -13.61 51.64 1.89
CA THR A 791 -14.66 52.58 2.33
C THR A 791 -15.79 51.92 3.14
N LEU A 792 -15.78 50.59 3.33
CA LEU A 792 -16.85 49.84 4.03
C LEU A 792 -16.66 49.75 5.56
N PRO A 793 -17.74 49.61 6.37
CA PRO A 793 -17.67 49.39 7.83
C PRO A 793 -16.98 48.07 8.21
N ASP A 794 -16.39 48.00 9.40
CA ASP A 794 -15.53 46.87 9.81
C ASP A 794 -16.23 45.49 9.75
N ARG A 795 -17.52 45.42 10.09
CA ARG A 795 -18.32 44.17 10.00
C ARG A 795 -18.41 43.64 8.56
N TRP A 796 -18.65 44.53 7.60
CA TRP A 796 -18.71 44.18 6.18
C TRP A 796 -17.32 43.92 5.62
N ARG A 797 -16.31 44.63 6.09
CA ARG A 797 -14.91 44.45 5.68
C ARG A 797 -14.41 43.04 5.99
N LEU A 798 -14.80 42.48 7.15
CA LEU A 798 -14.43 41.12 7.57
C LEU A 798 -15.06 40.05 6.66
N LEU A 799 -16.35 40.21 6.34
CA LEU A 799 -17.10 39.30 5.46
C LEU A 799 -16.65 39.39 3.99
N LEU A 800 -16.25 40.58 3.52
CA LEU A 800 -15.89 40.86 2.12
C LEU A 800 -14.37 40.78 1.80
N THR A 801 -13.55 40.35 2.77
CA THR A 801 -12.08 40.23 2.65
C THR A 801 -11.65 39.40 1.44
N LEU A 802 -12.29 38.26 1.23
CA LEU A 802 -11.90 37.27 0.22
C LEU A 802 -12.22 37.75 -1.20
N GLN A 803 -13.40 38.33 -1.39
CA GLN A 803 -13.82 38.90 -2.67
C GLN A 803 -12.85 39.99 -3.14
N TRP A 804 -12.32 40.79 -2.21
CA TRP A 804 -11.31 41.82 -2.52
C TRP A 804 -9.99 41.22 -3.01
N GLN A 805 -9.47 40.20 -2.32
CA GLN A 805 -8.20 39.54 -2.66
C GLN A 805 -8.25 38.75 -3.97
N LEU A 806 -9.40 38.15 -4.30
CA LEU A 806 -9.57 37.31 -5.48
C LEU A 806 -9.70 38.12 -6.78
N SER A 807 -10.04 39.41 -6.69
CA SER A 807 -10.34 40.26 -7.84
C SER A 807 -9.23 40.31 -8.92
N PRO A 808 -7.91 40.42 -8.63
CA PRO A 808 -6.88 40.48 -9.67
C PRO A 808 -6.72 39.17 -10.47
N TYR A 809 -7.06 38.05 -9.84
CA TYR A 809 -7.06 36.72 -10.45
C TYR A 809 -8.30 36.51 -11.31
N TYR A 810 -9.46 37.05 -10.88
CA TYR A 810 -10.68 37.03 -11.69
C TYR A 810 -10.48 37.76 -13.03
N PHE A 811 -9.73 38.86 -13.03
CA PHE A 811 -9.39 39.60 -14.27
C PHE A 811 -8.42 38.86 -15.22
N ALA A 812 -7.81 37.74 -14.81
CA ALA A 812 -7.05 36.87 -15.72
C ALA A 812 -7.97 36.00 -16.60
N LEU A 813 -9.21 35.71 -16.15
CA LEU A 813 -10.17 34.89 -16.90
C LEU A 813 -10.56 35.49 -18.26
N PRO A 814 -10.86 36.80 -18.38
CA PRO A 814 -11.07 37.43 -19.69
C PRO A 814 -9.88 37.29 -20.65
N LEU A 815 -8.64 37.34 -20.15
CA LEU A 815 -7.43 37.15 -20.97
C LEU A 815 -7.32 35.72 -21.48
N ALA A 816 -7.64 34.73 -20.63
CA ALA A 816 -7.66 33.33 -21.03
C ALA A 816 -8.68 33.07 -22.15
N VAL A 817 -9.90 33.59 -22.01
CA VAL A 817 -10.97 33.48 -23.01
C VAL A 817 -10.56 34.11 -24.34
N LEU A 818 -9.88 35.27 -24.30
CA LEU A 818 -9.40 35.94 -25.51
C LEU A 818 -8.32 35.11 -26.25
N VAL A 819 -7.32 34.58 -25.55
CA VAL A 819 -6.21 33.83 -26.16
C VAL A 819 -6.66 32.45 -26.65
N TYR A 820 -7.56 31.80 -25.91
CA TYR A 820 -8.14 30.52 -26.30
C TYR A 820 -8.99 30.66 -27.56
N GLY A 821 -9.90 31.65 -27.59
CA GLY A 821 -10.81 31.86 -28.72
C GLY A 821 -10.16 32.31 -30.04
N LEU A 822 -8.85 32.62 -30.05
CA LEU A 822 -8.11 32.99 -31.25
C LEU A 822 -7.47 31.79 -31.98
N ASN A 823 -7.40 30.61 -31.35
CA ASN A 823 -6.75 29.42 -31.91
C ASN A 823 -7.78 28.34 -32.31
N ARG A 824 -7.52 27.61 -33.39
CA ARG A 824 -8.43 26.59 -33.94
C ARG A 824 -8.10 25.14 -33.55
N THR A 825 -6.96 24.91 -32.91
CA THR A 825 -6.47 23.57 -32.54
C THR A 825 -6.32 23.45 -31.04
N ASP A 826 -7.05 22.54 -30.41
CA ASP A 826 -7.25 22.49 -28.96
C ASP A 826 -5.93 22.40 -28.17
N VAL A 827 -5.05 21.44 -28.49
CA VAL A 827 -3.81 21.22 -27.71
C VAL A 827 -2.83 22.39 -27.80
N VAL A 828 -2.67 22.97 -29.01
CA VAL A 828 -1.82 24.14 -29.21
C VAL A 828 -2.46 25.38 -28.55
N ALA A 829 -3.79 25.51 -28.58
CA ALA A 829 -4.52 26.59 -27.92
C ALA A 829 -4.28 26.56 -26.40
N TRP A 830 -4.37 25.39 -25.77
CA TRP A 830 -4.07 25.21 -24.34
C TRP A 830 -2.60 25.52 -23.98
N SER A 831 -1.67 25.13 -24.84
CA SER A 831 -0.24 25.45 -24.65
C SER A 831 0.03 26.96 -24.75
N MET A 832 -0.60 27.63 -25.71
CA MET A 832 -0.48 29.08 -25.90
C MET A 832 -1.18 29.89 -24.81
N THR A 833 -2.36 29.47 -24.34
CA THR A 833 -3.07 30.13 -23.22
C THR A 833 -2.28 30.01 -21.92
N ALA A 834 -1.71 28.82 -21.64
CA ALA A 834 -0.86 28.60 -20.49
C ALA A 834 0.40 29.47 -20.54
N LEU A 835 1.04 29.57 -21.70
CA LEU A 835 2.17 30.48 -21.91
C LEU A 835 1.77 31.95 -21.68
N ALA A 836 0.66 32.41 -22.26
CA ALA A 836 0.17 33.78 -22.10
C ALA A 836 -0.18 34.13 -20.64
N LEU A 837 -0.84 33.23 -19.92
CA LEU A 837 -1.15 33.39 -18.50
C LEU A 837 0.12 33.35 -17.64
N SER A 838 1.08 32.47 -17.94
CA SER A 838 2.38 32.46 -17.25
C SER A 838 3.12 33.80 -17.43
N GLY A 839 3.02 34.41 -18.62
CA GLY A 839 3.51 35.75 -18.91
C GLY A 839 2.78 36.85 -18.12
N TYR A 840 1.44 36.79 -18.03
CA TYR A 840 0.63 37.73 -17.23
C TYR A 840 1.06 37.72 -15.75
N PHE A 841 1.19 36.54 -15.14
CA PHE A 841 1.65 36.42 -13.77
C PHE A 841 3.12 36.82 -13.59
N ALA A 842 3.99 36.51 -14.56
CA ALA A 842 5.37 36.98 -14.56
C ALA A 842 5.46 38.52 -14.58
N LEU A 843 4.58 39.20 -15.32
CA LEU A 843 4.50 40.67 -15.35
C LEU A 843 3.98 41.25 -14.03
N LEU A 844 2.98 40.63 -13.41
CA LEU A 844 2.48 41.02 -12.07
C LEU A 844 3.58 40.91 -11.00
N LEU A 845 4.49 39.94 -11.15
CA LEU A 845 5.63 39.72 -10.24
C LEU A 845 6.80 40.68 -10.49
N GLN A 846 6.96 41.20 -11.71
CA GLN A 846 8.09 42.06 -12.10
C GLN A 846 7.87 43.56 -11.81
N ARG A 847 6.63 44.04 -11.72
CA ARG A 847 6.31 45.44 -11.36
C ARG A 847 6.52 45.70 -9.86
N GLY A 848 7.79 45.71 -9.45
CA GLY A 848 8.22 46.18 -8.14
C GLY A 848 7.97 47.67 -7.96
N ALA A 849 7.45 48.03 -6.78
CA ALA A 849 7.04 49.37 -6.38
C ALA A 849 8.15 50.42 -6.54
N ASN A 850 8.11 51.19 -7.62
CA ASN A 850 8.66 52.55 -7.60
C ASN A 850 7.64 53.45 -6.89
N HIS A 851 7.77 53.55 -5.57
CA HIS A 851 7.13 54.62 -4.82
C HIS A 851 7.77 55.93 -5.23
N THR A 852 7.15 56.69 -6.13
CA THR A 852 7.44 58.12 -6.27
C THR A 852 6.31 58.82 -7.03
N GLY A 853 5.55 59.65 -6.31
CA GLY A 853 5.14 60.97 -6.76
C GLY A 853 4.16 61.10 -7.93
N GLN A 854 2.95 61.51 -7.57
CA GLN A 854 2.06 62.44 -8.29
C GLN A 854 1.14 61.98 -9.45
N LYS A 855 -0.15 62.20 -9.15
CA LYS A 855 -1.30 62.64 -9.97
C LYS A 855 -2.06 61.64 -10.87
N THR A 856 -3.16 61.17 -10.28
CA THR A 856 -4.54 61.30 -10.81
C THR A 856 -4.79 60.84 -12.25
N SER A 857 -4.59 59.55 -12.52
CA SER A 857 -5.37 58.86 -13.55
C SER A 857 -6.08 57.67 -12.91
N LEU A 858 -7.30 57.37 -13.39
CA LEU A 858 -8.10 56.24 -12.92
C LEU A 858 -7.32 54.91 -13.04
N PHE A 859 -6.47 54.78 -14.06
CA PHE A 859 -5.55 53.65 -14.24
C PHE A 859 -4.46 53.51 -13.16
N GLY A 860 -3.92 54.62 -12.65
CA GLY A 860 -2.95 54.60 -11.56
C GLY A 860 -3.55 54.12 -10.23
N HIS A 861 -4.80 54.50 -9.94
CA HIS A 861 -5.53 54.02 -8.76
C HIS A 861 -5.83 52.53 -8.85
N ILE A 862 -6.30 52.04 -10.00
CA ILE A 862 -6.57 50.61 -10.23
C ILE A 862 -5.28 49.79 -10.09
N ALA A 863 -4.17 50.24 -10.68
CA ALA A 863 -2.89 49.54 -10.59
C ALA A 863 -2.40 49.44 -9.13
N CYS A 864 -2.59 50.49 -8.33
CA CYS A 864 -2.23 50.49 -6.92
C CYS A 864 -3.12 49.54 -6.09
N GLU A 865 -4.42 49.49 -6.36
CA GLU A 865 -5.34 48.58 -5.66
C GLU A 865 -5.11 47.12 -6.06
N ILE A 866 -4.82 46.84 -7.34
CA ILE A 866 -4.40 45.51 -7.82
C ILE A 866 -3.13 45.07 -7.10
N GLN A 867 -2.13 45.95 -7.00
CA GLN A 867 -0.88 45.61 -6.30
C GLN A 867 -1.10 45.42 -4.80
N ALA A 868 -2.01 46.19 -4.18
CA ALA A 868 -2.38 46.02 -2.78
C ALA A 868 -3.10 44.68 -2.51
N ALA A 869 -3.98 44.25 -3.43
CA ALA A 869 -4.68 42.97 -3.36
C ALA A 869 -3.74 41.77 -3.62
N VAL A 870 -2.77 41.90 -4.54
CA VAL A 870 -1.79 40.84 -4.84
C VAL A 870 -0.69 40.74 -3.76
N ARG A 871 -0.45 41.80 -2.98
CA ARG A 871 0.63 41.82 -1.97
C ARG A 871 0.52 40.70 -0.94
N SER A 872 -0.69 40.34 -0.53
CA SER A 872 -0.92 39.23 0.40
C SER A 872 -0.84 37.85 -0.26
N SER A 873 -0.73 37.76 -1.59
CA SER A 873 -0.83 36.53 -2.37
C SER A 873 0.30 36.34 -3.41
N TYR A 874 1.46 36.99 -3.25
CA TYR A 874 2.60 36.86 -4.17
C TYR A 874 3.10 35.41 -4.37
N SER A 875 3.01 34.56 -3.36
CA SER A 875 3.36 33.13 -3.48
C SER A 875 2.44 32.39 -4.46
N LEU A 876 1.15 32.71 -4.44
CA LEU A 876 0.15 32.11 -5.32
C LEU A 876 0.35 32.53 -6.77
N ALA A 877 0.63 33.82 -7.02
CA ALA A 877 0.98 34.31 -8.35
C ALA A 877 2.25 33.63 -8.92
N TYR A 878 3.26 33.39 -8.09
CA TYR A 878 4.46 32.66 -8.51
C TYR A 878 4.19 31.17 -8.78
N GLY A 879 3.39 30.52 -7.93
CA GLY A 879 2.98 29.13 -8.12
C GLY A 879 2.20 28.93 -9.43
N LEU A 880 1.25 29.83 -9.72
CA LEU A 880 0.51 29.82 -10.99
C LEU A 880 1.42 30.03 -12.20
N CYS A 881 2.41 30.93 -12.11
CA CYS A 881 3.39 31.14 -13.18
C CYS A 881 4.19 29.86 -13.49
N LEU A 882 4.69 29.16 -12.45
CA LEU A 882 5.44 27.92 -12.61
C LEU A 882 4.58 26.76 -13.10
N GLY A 883 3.38 26.59 -12.52
CA GLY A 883 2.45 25.52 -12.92
C GLY A 883 1.98 25.64 -14.36
N LEU A 884 1.63 26.85 -14.80
CA LEU A 884 1.23 27.09 -16.19
C LEU A 884 2.39 26.91 -17.17
N ALA A 885 3.64 27.18 -16.77
CA ALA A 885 4.81 26.93 -17.60
C ALA A 885 5.14 25.43 -17.77
N LEU A 886 4.62 24.54 -16.93
CA LEU A 886 4.78 23.09 -17.07
C LEU A 886 3.75 22.46 -18.02
N LEU A 887 2.59 23.11 -18.21
CA LEU A 887 1.49 22.57 -19.00
C LEU A 887 1.88 22.23 -20.45
N PRO A 888 2.69 23.03 -21.17
CA PRO A 888 3.15 22.67 -22.51
C PRO A 888 3.89 21.32 -22.58
N ILE A 889 4.66 20.98 -21.54
CA ILE A 889 5.46 19.73 -21.48
C ILE A 889 4.54 18.52 -21.24
N LEU A 890 3.50 18.70 -20.43
CA LEU A 890 2.52 17.64 -20.15
C LEU A 890 1.66 17.34 -21.37
N LEU A 891 1.25 18.36 -22.11
CA LEU A 891 0.41 18.24 -23.30
C LEU A 891 1.12 17.57 -24.50
N HIS A 892 2.45 17.47 -24.49
CA HIS A 892 3.21 16.78 -25.55
C HIS A 892 2.94 15.29 -25.62
N PHE A 893 2.59 14.65 -24.50
CA PHE A 893 2.30 13.22 -24.46
C PHE A 893 0.99 12.84 -25.14
N GLU A 894 0.11 13.81 -25.43
CA GLU A 894 -1.20 13.58 -26.06
C GLU A 894 -1.15 13.60 -27.59
N ILE A 895 -0.06 14.09 -28.20
CA ILE A 895 0.04 14.25 -29.66
C ILE A 895 0.88 13.12 -30.28
N SER A 896 0.47 12.68 -31.48
CA SER A 896 1.26 11.74 -32.27
C SER A 896 2.61 12.33 -32.64
N LEU A 897 3.69 11.65 -32.23
CA LEU A 897 5.09 12.02 -32.49
C LEU A 897 5.40 11.90 -33.99
N ARG A 898 5.13 12.98 -34.74
CA ARG A 898 5.35 13.12 -36.19
C ARG A 898 5.95 14.48 -36.50
N VAL A 899 6.63 14.61 -37.63
CA VAL A 899 7.17 15.92 -38.05
C VAL A 899 6.06 16.75 -38.71
N ASP A 900 5.34 17.58 -37.94
CA ASP A 900 4.27 18.48 -38.41
C ASP A 900 4.31 19.89 -37.77
N LEU A 901 3.50 20.83 -38.30
CA LEU A 901 3.47 22.23 -37.82
C LEU A 901 2.99 22.35 -36.37
N ASN A 902 2.08 21.47 -35.94
CA ASN A 902 1.54 21.47 -34.59
C ASN A 902 2.60 21.05 -33.56
N ASN A 903 3.36 19.99 -33.85
CA ASN A 903 4.49 19.58 -33.02
C ASN A 903 5.59 20.63 -33.01
N ALA A 904 5.85 21.33 -34.12
CA ALA A 904 6.79 22.45 -34.14
C ALA A 904 6.36 23.62 -33.24
N LEU A 905 5.08 24.01 -33.28
CA LEU A 905 4.53 25.06 -32.40
C LEU A 905 4.55 24.64 -30.92
N LEU A 906 4.30 23.37 -30.63
CA LEU A 906 4.33 22.84 -29.27
C LEU A 906 5.76 22.80 -28.72
N ILE A 907 6.73 22.33 -29.50
CA ILE A 907 8.15 22.35 -29.15
C ILE A 907 8.61 23.79 -28.89
N LEU A 908 8.13 24.77 -29.66
CA LEU A 908 8.41 26.19 -29.43
C LEU A 908 7.81 26.69 -28.11
N CYS A 909 6.58 26.29 -27.77
CA CYS A 909 5.96 26.59 -26.48
C CYS A 909 6.73 25.95 -25.30
N GLU A 910 7.17 24.71 -25.41
CA GLU A 910 7.99 24.04 -24.40
C GLU A 910 9.34 24.72 -24.21
N PHE A 911 10.00 25.05 -25.32
CA PHE A 911 11.30 25.72 -25.28
C PHE A 911 11.18 27.11 -24.65
N THR A 912 10.15 27.89 -25.03
CA THR A 912 9.90 29.22 -24.45
C THR A 912 9.50 29.13 -22.97
N ALA A 913 8.76 28.10 -22.56
CA ALA A 913 8.45 27.84 -21.17
C ALA A 913 9.69 27.44 -20.34
N LEU A 914 10.54 26.54 -20.86
CA LEU A 914 11.81 26.17 -20.22
C LEU A 914 12.79 27.35 -20.13
N ALA A 915 12.78 28.24 -21.14
CA ALA A 915 13.54 29.49 -21.12
C ALA A 915 13.00 30.47 -20.08
N LEU A 916 11.67 30.66 -20.01
CA LEU A 916 11.02 31.49 -18.99
C LEU A 916 11.36 30.98 -17.59
N LEU A 917 11.25 29.67 -17.34
CA LEU A 917 11.65 29.03 -16.08
C LEU A 917 13.13 29.23 -15.78
N ALA A 918 14.02 29.05 -16.76
CA ALA A 918 15.44 29.31 -16.58
C ALA A 918 15.71 30.79 -16.22
N THR A 919 15.03 31.75 -16.85
CA THR A 919 15.17 33.17 -16.50
C THR A 919 14.68 33.48 -15.10
N LEU A 920 13.59 32.83 -14.66
CA LEU A 920 13.06 32.95 -13.31
C LEU A 920 13.98 32.31 -12.26
N ILE A 921 14.72 31.24 -12.59
CA ILE A 921 15.69 30.57 -11.70
C ILE A 921 17.00 31.37 -11.60
N LEU A 922 17.43 31.99 -12.71
CA LEU A 922 18.70 32.74 -12.78
C LEU A 922 18.57 34.18 -12.24
N ARG A 923 17.42 34.83 -12.39
CA ARG A 923 17.18 36.19 -11.88
C ARG A 923 16.75 36.15 -10.40
N HIS A 924 17.60 36.65 -9.50
CA HIS A 924 17.40 36.68 -8.04
C HIS A 924 16.29 37.64 -7.55
N GLY A 925 15.06 37.52 -8.07
CA GLY A 925 13.92 38.41 -7.81
C GLY A 925 13.22 38.21 -6.45
N VAL A 926 12.20 39.03 -6.19
CA VAL A 926 11.36 38.98 -4.96
C VAL A 926 10.74 37.59 -4.75
N ALA A 927 10.37 36.91 -5.84
CA ALA A 927 9.76 35.58 -5.80
C ALA A 927 10.71 34.47 -5.32
N ILE A 928 11.98 34.46 -5.77
CA ILE A 928 12.98 33.49 -5.29
C ILE A 928 13.26 33.69 -3.79
N ARG A 929 13.29 34.93 -3.32
CA ARG A 929 13.51 35.26 -1.90
C ARG A 929 12.40 34.71 -0.99
N LEU A 930 11.15 34.71 -1.46
CA LEU A 930 10.02 34.12 -0.73
C LEU A 930 10.03 32.58 -0.80
N HIS A 931 10.37 31.99 -1.96
CA HIS A 931 10.27 30.56 -2.21
C HIS A 931 11.45 29.72 -1.71
N ARG A 932 12.61 30.33 -1.42
CA ARG A 932 13.78 29.66 -0.81
C ARG A 932 13.45 28.97 0.53
N ARG A 933 12.31 29.31 1.16
CA ARG A 933 11.78 28.64 2.35
C ARG A 933 11.20 27.24 2.09
N PHE A 934 10.79 26.94 0.85
CA PHE A 934 10.11 25.68 0.50
C PHE A 934 10.99 24.73 -0.32
N LEU A 935 11.76 25.23 -1.29
CA LEU A 935 12.62 24.40 -2.14
C LEU A 935 14.03 24.98 -2.23
N PRO A 936 15.09 24.19 -1.97
CA PRO A 936 16.46 24.63 -2.15
C PRO A 936 16.75 24.89 -3.63
N LEU A 937 17.62 25.87 -3.90
CA LEU A 937 18.05 26.20 -5.27
C LEU A 937 18.65 24.98 -6.02
N GLN A 938 19.24 24.04 -5.29
CA GLN A 938 19.79 22.80 -5.85
C GLN A 938 18.70 21.91 -6.46
N TRP A 939 17.58 21.72 -5.76
CA TRP A 939 16.45 20.94 -6.25
C TRP A 939 15.76 21.59 -7.44
N LEU A 940 15.70 22.92 -7.47
CA LEU A 940 15.16 23.66 -8.61
C LEU A 940 16.03 23.48 -9.87
N LYS A 941 17.36 23.40 -9.70
CA LYS A 941 18.29 23.04 -10.80
C LYS A 941 18.13 21.58 -11.23
N TRP A 942 18.00 20.64 -10.28
CA TRP A 942 17.76 19.23 -10.58
C TRP A 942 16.45 19.04 -11.34
N GLY A 943 15.38 19.71 -10.90
CA GLY A 943 14.08 19.70 -11.56
C GLY A 943 14.17 20.23 -12.99
N TRP A 944 14.92 21.32 -13.23
CA TRP A 944 15.15 21.82 -14.59
C TRP A 944 15.90 20.82 -15.48
N HIS A 945 16.96 20.16 -14.98
CA HIS A 945 17.66 19.11 -15.72
C HIS A 945 16.80 17.87 -15.96
N GLY A 946 15.93 17.51 -15.01
CA GLY A 946 14.96 16.44 -15.14
C GLY A 946 13.90 16.74 -16.21
N LEU A 947 13.36 17.96 -16.23
CA LEU A 947 12.44 18.43 -17.26
C LEU A 947 13.12 18.45 -18.64
N LEU A 948 14.37 18.93 -18.72
CA LEU A 948 15.17 18.86 -19.95
C LEU A 948 15.34 17.41 -20.43
N ALA A 949 15.64 16.48 -19.52
CA ALA A 949 15.78 15.06 -19.82
C ALA A 949 14.48 14.45 -20.36
N LEU A 950 13.35 14.79 -19.73
CA LEU A 950 12.04 14.37 -20.20
C LEU A 950 11.73 14.94 -21.59
N SER A 951 11.99 16.23 -21.81
CA SER A 951 11.71 16.90 -23.09
C SER A 951 12.54 16.36 -24.25
N TYR A 952 13.86 16.13 -24.10
CA TYR A 952 14.59 15.55 -25.24
C TYR A 952 14.30 14.06 -25.44
N LEU A 953 13.85 13.34 -24.40
CA LEU A 953 13.37 11.97 -24.57
C LEU A 953 12.11 11.98 -25.45
N THR A 954 11.12 12.84 -25.17
CA THR A 954 9.92 12.97 -26.01
C THR A 954 10.28 13.42 -27.43
N TRP A 955 11.17 14.41 -27.58
CA TRP A 955 11.63 14.86 -28.91
C TRP A 955 12.34 13.75 -29.71
N SER A 956 13.09 12.87 -29.05
CA SER A 956 13.83 11.79 -29.74
C SER A 956 12.92 10.75 -30.41
N TYR A 957 11.71 10.56 -29.87
CA TYR A 957 10.72 9.63 -30.42
C TYR A 957 9.84 10.24 -31.52
N VAL A 958 10.10 11.49 -31.93
CA VAL A 958 9.56 12.08 -33.17
C VAL A 958 10.21 11.48 -34.42
N PHE A 959 11.39 10.86 -34.28
CA PHE A 959 12.11 10.16 -35.34
C PHE A 959 11.76 8.66 -35.39
N ASP A 960 12.03 8.00 -36.52
CA ASP A 960 11.74 6.56 -36.71
C ASP A 960 12.39 5.65 -35.66
N ASN A 961 11.71 4.54 -35.32
CA ASN A 961 12.10 3.60 -34.26
C ASN A 961 13.54 3.04 -34.39
N MET A 962 14.06 2.93 -35.61
CA MET A 962 15.44 2.48 -35.85
C MET A 962 16.49 3.45 -35.29
N ILE A 963 16.15 4.73 -35.21
CA ILE A 963 17.06 5.81 -34.78
C ILE A 963 16.69 6.30 -33.38
N ALA A 964 15.40 6.32 -33.03
CA ALA A 964 14.89 6.85 -31.76
C ALA A 964 15.44 6.12 -30.51
N ALA A 965 15.43 4.79 -30.49
CA ALA A 965 15.87 4.01 -29.34
C ALA A 965 17.39 4.20 -29.05
N PRO A 966 18.29 4.07 -30.04
CA PRO A 966 19.71 4.39 -29.83
C PRO A 966 19.96 5.86 -29.50
N LEU A 967 19.28 6.81 -30.17
CA LEU A 967 19.47 8.24 -29.99
C LEU A 967 19.17 8.68 -28.56
N SER A 968 18.09 8.18 -27.95
CA SER A 968 17.72 8.50 -26.57
C SER A 968 18.74 7.96 -25.54
N ALA A 969 19.29 6.75 -25.75
CA ALA A 969 20.34 6.19 -24.89
C ALA A 969 21.65 6.98 -25.03
N ILE A 970 22.02 7.39 -26.24
CA ILE A 970 23.18 8.24 -26.50
C ILE A 970 23.02 9.62 -25.83
N LEU A 971 21.86 10.26 -25.96
CA LEU A 971 21.58 11.56 -25.33
C LEU A 971 21.66 11.49 -23.79
N LEU A 972 21.19 10.41 -23.17
CA LEU A 972 21.33 10.17 -21.72
C LEU A 972 22.80 10.02 -21.29
N VAL A 973 23.59 9.26 -22.06
CA VAL A 973 25.02 9.06 -21.80
C VAL A 973 25.80 10.37 -22.01
N VAL A 974 25.47 11.16 -23.03
CA VAL A 974 26.07 12.48 -23.29
C VAL A 974 25.72 13.45 -22.16
N HIS A 975 24.45 13.54 -21.75
CA HIS A 975 24.01 14.39 -20.66
C HIS A 975 24.66 14.00 -19.33
N GLY A 976 24.73 12.69 -19.01
CA GLY A 976 25.44 12.17 -17.84
C GLY A 976 26.93 12.48 -17.85
N SER A 977 27.56 12.41 -19.03
CA SER A 977 28.98 12.78 -19.19
C SER A 977 29.22 14.27 -18.98
N VAL A 978 28.39 15.15 -19.55
CA VAL A 978 28.46 16.61 -19.37
C VAL A 978 28.30 16.98 -17.89
N LEU A 979 27.34 16.37 -17.20
CA LEU A 979 27.14 16.59 -15.76
C LEU A 979 28.30 16.08 -14.91
N MET A 980 28.92 14.96 -15.30
CA MET A 980 30.12 14.46 -14.65
C MET A 980 31.26 15.49 -14.74
N PHE A 981 31.44 16.17 -15.88
CA PHE A 981 32.42 17.25 -16.02
C PHE A 981 32.05 18.52 -15.24
N ILE A 982 30.77 18.90 -15.23
CA ILE A 982 30.28 20.03 -14.42
C ILE A 982 30.51 19.76 -12.92
N SER A 983 30.42 18.49 -12.48
CA SER A 983 30.63 18.09 -11.09
C SER A 983 32.07 18.22 -10.59
N LEU A 984 33.05 18.37 -11.50
CA LEU A 984 34.44 18.65 -11.13
C LEU A 984 34.63 20.02 -10.49
N LYS A 985 33.69 20.96 -10.69
CA LYS A 985 33.72 22.26 -10.00
C LYS A 985 33.13 22.11 -8.60
N PRO A 986 33.81 22.59 -7.52
CA PRO A 986 33.36 22.38 -6.15
C PRO A 986 31.97 22.98 -5.85
N GLN A 987 31.55 24.01 -6.58
CA GLN A 987 30.20 24.61 -6.46
C GLN A 987 29.06 23.71 -7.00
N HIS A 988 29.39 22.64 -7.73
CA HIS A 988 28.44 21.73 -8.40
C HIS A 988 28.77 20.25 -8.16
N ALA A 989 29.52 19.92 -7.10
CA ALA A 989 29.91 18.54 -6.78
C ALA A 989 28.71 17.58 -6.70
N ASP A 990 27.55 18.08 -6.28
CA ASP A 990 26.30 17.29 -6.21
C ASP A 990 25.82 16.75 -7.56
N MET A 991 26.26 17.32 -8.68
CA MET A 991 25.89 16.88 -10.04
C MET A 991 26.40 15.46 -10.35
N ILE A 992 27.39 14.94 -9.61
CA ILE A 992 27.93 13.59 -9.83
C ILE A 992 26.90 12.50 -9.52
N ARG A 993 26.00 12.75 -8.56
CA ARG A 993 24.93 11.81 -8.21
C ARG A 993 23.90 11.72 -9.34
N LEU A 994 23.59 12.86 -9.96
CA LEU A 994 22.67 12.93 -11.10
C LEU A 994 23.29 12.24 -12.33
N ALA A 995 24.59 12.41 -12.58
CA ALA A 995 25.31 11.69 -13.62
C ALA A 995 25.26 10.16 -13.43
N ALA A 996 25.49 9.67 -12.20
CA ALA A 996 25.38 8.25 -11.88
C ALA A 996 23.95 7.70 -12.09
N GLY A 997 22.94 8.49 -11.75
CA GLY A 997 21.53 8.17 -12.01
C GLY A 997 21.24 8.00 -13.50
N LEU A 998 21.72 8.93 -14.34
CA LEU A 998 21.54 8.86 -15.80
C LEU A 998 22.25 7.64 -16.43
N PHE A 999 23.46 7.29 -15.96
CA PHE A 999 24.15 6.08 -16.43
C PHE A 999 23.44 4.78 -16.02
N THR A 1000 22.91 4.74 -14.80
CA THR A 1000 22.14 3.59 -14.32
C THR A 1000 20.86 3.42 -15.14
N LEU A 1001 20.15 4.52 -15.40
CA LEU A 1001 18.95 4.53 -16.23
C LEU A 1001 19.25 4.10 -17.67
N ALA A 1002 20.37 4.54 -18.25
CA ALA A 1002 20.81 4.09 -19.58
C ALA A 1002 21.10 2.58 -19.61
N THR A 1003 21.77 2.03 -18.59
CA THR A 1003 22.11 0.61 -18.52
C THR A 1003 20.87 -0.26 -18.32
N LEU A 1004 19.97 0.16 -17.44
CA LEU A 1004 18.72 -0.55 -17.17
C LEU A 1004 17.81 -0.56 -18.41
N LYS A 1005 17.74 0.56 -19.12
CA LYS A 1005 17.03 0.66 -20.40
C LYS A 1005 17.57 -0.36 -21.41
N VAL A 1006 18.90 -0.45 -21.57
CA VAL A 1006 19.51 -1.41 -22.50
C VAL A 1006 19.20 -2.87 -22.12
N LEU A 1007 19.28 -3.20 -20.82
CA LEU A 1007 19.06 -4.56 -20.35
C LEU A 1007 17.59 -5.01 -20.41
N LEU A 1008 16.65 -4.11 -20.08
CA LEU A 1008 15.25 -4.47 -19.96
C LEU A 1008 14.44 -4.21 -21.22
N LEU A 1009 14.71 -3.09 -21.91
CA LEU A 1009 13.92 -2.65 -23.05
C LEU A 1009 14.58 -3.05 -24.38
N ASP A 1010 15.90 -2.87 -24.50
CA ASP A 1010 16.57 -3.13 -25.79
C ASP A 1010 16.83 -4.63 -26.02
N MET A 1011 17.07 -5.42 -24.95
CA MET A 1011 17.35 -6.88 -25.03
C MET A 1011 16.23 -7.69 -25.70
N ALA A 1012 14.98 -7.26 -25.57
CA ALA A 1012 13.83 -7.94 -26.18
C ALA A 1012 13.91 -7.96 -27.71
N SER A 1013 14.63 -7.01 -28.31
CA SER A 1013 14.74 -6.84 -29.75
C SER A 1013 15.98 -7.51 -30.39
N PHE A 1014 16.89 -8.10 -29.60
CA PHE A 1014 18.18 -8.62 -30.10
C PHE A 1014 18.18 -10.13 -30.41
N GLU A 1015 18.93 -10.53 -31.44
CA GLU A 1015 19.19 -11.94 -31.78
C GLU A 1015 20.19 -12.63 -30.83
N LEU A 1016 20.23 -13.98 -30.79
CA LEU A 1016 21.06 -14.74 -29.82
C LEU A 1016 22.56 -14.40 -29.91
N VAL A 1017 23.11 -14.29 -31.12
CA VAL A 1017 24.53 -13.92 -31.33
C VAL A 1017 24.77 -12.47 -30.90
N GLN A 1018 23.81 -11.58 -31.16
CA GLN A 1018 23.89 -10.18 -30.74
C GLN A 1018 23.84 -10.05 -29.22
N LYS A 1019 23.07 -10.89 -28.52
CA LYS A 1019 23.07 -10.99 -27.05
C LYS A 1019 24.44 -11.39 -26.53
N VAL A 1020 25.06 -12.44 -27.09
CA VAL A 1020 26.42 -12.88 -26.70
C VAL A 1020 27.43 -11.74 -26.89
N ILE A 1021 27.41 -11.06 -28.04
CA ILE A 1021 28.34 -9.96 -28.35
C ILE A 1021 28.07 -8.74 -27.43
N ALA A 1022 26.81 -8.36 -27.22
CA ALA A 1022 26.44 -7.22 -26.39
C ALA A 1022 26.87 -7.40 -24.93
N PHE A 1023 26.64 -8.58 -24.33
CA PHE A 1023 27.06 -8.85 -22.96
C PHE A 1023 28.59 -8.88 -22.81
N MET A 1024 29.31 -9.45 -23.78
CA MET A 1024 30.77 -9.44 -23.77
C MET A 1024 31.34 -8.02 -23.96
N LEU A 1025 30.74 -7.19 -24.83
CA LEU A 1025 31.24 -5.87 -25.18
C LEU A 1025 30.87 -4.79 -24.14
N ILE A 1026 29.65 -4.79 -23.62
CA ILE A 1026 29.23 -3.90 -22.51
C ILE A 1026 30.07 -4.19 -21.26
N GLY A 1027 30.35 -5.47 -20.98
CA GLY A 1027 31.27 -5.88 -19.92
C GLY A 1027 32.65 -5.23 -20.08
N VAL A 1028 33.17 -5.17 -21.31
CA VAL A 1028 34.47 -4.54 -21.62
C VAL A 1028 34.43 -3.00 -21.52
N ILE A 1029 33.35 -2.33 -21.98
CA ILE A 1029 33.23 -0.87 -21.92
C ILE A 1029 33.12 -0.37 -20.47
N LEU A 1030 32.32 -1.04 -19.64
CA LEU A 1030 32.16 -0.69 -18.22
C LEU A 1030 33.50 -0.80 -17.48
N LEU A 1031 34.27 -1.86 -17.75
CA LEU A 1031 35.61 -2.02 -17.20
C LEU A 1031 36.57 -0.91 -17.69
N SER A 1032 36.43 -0.45 -18.92
CA SER A 1032 37.26 0.61 -19.50
C SER A 1032 36.96 2.00 -18.94
N VAL A 1033 35.69 2.39 -18.80
CA VAL A 1033 35.28 3.70 -18.23
C VAL A 1033 35.68 3.80 -16.75
N SER A 1034 35.52 2.71 -15.99
CA SER A 1034 35.94 2.63 -14.59
C SER A 1034 37.45 2.88 -14.42
N TYR A 1035 38.24 2.34 -15.34
CA TYR A 1035 39.69 2.54 -15.37
C TYR A 1035 40.07 4.01 -15.63
N PHE A 1036 39.44 4.68 -16.61
CA PHE A 1036 39.77 6.07 -16.93
C PHE A 1036 39.32 7.08 -15.85
N TYR A 1037 38.17 6.84 -15.20
CA TYR A 1037 37.71 7.67 -14.09
C TYR A 1037 38.68 7.60 -12.89
N GLN A 1038 39.13 6.40 -12.53
CA GLN A 1038 40.14 6.22 -11.49
C GLN A 1038 41.45 6.94 -11.84
N LYS A 1039 41.86 6.88 -13.11
CA LYS A 1039 43.06 7.58 -13.60
C LYS A 1039 42.95 9.11 -13.54
N ALA A 1040 41.79 9.69 -13.89
CA ALA A 1040 41.58 11.14 -13.87
C ALA A 1040 41.50 11.71 -12.45
N ARG A 1041 40.85 10.96 -11.54
CA ARG A 1041 40.76 11.33 -10.12
C ARG A 1041 42.12 11.32 -9.43
N ASN A 1042 42.95 10.31 -9.69
CA ASN A 1042 44.28 10.21 -9.09
C ASN A 1042 45.17 11.39 -9.49
N ARG A 1043 45.08 11.86 -10.76
CA ARG A 1043 45.82 13.06 -11.20
C ARG A 1043 45.37 14.35 -10.51
N LEU A 1044 44.08 14.48 -10.18
CA LEU A 1044 43.55 15.64 -9.44
C LEU A 1044 43.91 15.60 -7.95
N GLN A 1045 44.15 14.42 -7.38
CA GLN A 1045 44.68 14.29 -6.02
C GLN A 1045 46.18 14.62 -5.98
N GLU A 1046 46.96 14.16 -6.97
CA GLU A 1046 48.38 14.51 -7.14
C GLU A 1046 48.65 16.00 -7.44
N THR A 1047 47.65 16.78 -7.85
CA THR A 1047 47.77 18.24 -8.09
C THR A 1047 47.22 19.10 -6.96
N ASN A 1048 46.49 18.51 -6.00
CA ASN A 1048 46.00 19.19 -4.80
C ASN A 1048 46.82 18.85 -3.54
N GLU A 1049 47.71 17.86 -3.62
CA GLU A 1049 48.91 17.72 -2.77
C GLU A 1049 50.03 18.60 -3.34
#